data_AF-A0A7Z2XDG5-F1
#
_entry.id   AF-A0A7Z2XDG5-F1
#
_cell.length_a   1.000
_cell.length_b   1.000
_cell.length_c   1.000
_cell.angle_alpha   90.00
_cell.angle_beta   90.00
_cell.angle_gamma   90.00
#
_symmetry.space_group_name_H-M   'P 1'
#
loop_
_entity.id
_entity.type
_entity.pdbx_description
1 polymer ?
#
loop_
_entity_poly.entity_id
_entity_poly.type
_entity_poly.pdbx_seq_one_letter_code
_entity_poly.pdbx_strand_id
1 'polypeptide(L)'
;MRRLLQVLVLLGLLSAGGAQANPPPMELTQQELDWIAANPVLRVGVFENLLPFEYISGDQLRGLSAKYLRLIAQRTGLHFKSVVTTTRSARKDMLISGEVDILPTRRRSDNPAEDRGILYTLPYNTSSTILISRVGEQPFADLEQLAGKRLAMLGREEDHLAFLHKKAPGIMIISAQNAVDMMAMVKDGRADAAIASEWLLIPYLSRQYQGVLQISGVVPQLHTGVSMAVRDSDPILLAILQKALASISGDERKAIYDAWFADMNLDIPSIKAIAEHYQSELWLMLAVVVLLLALVWQSQVQRRRAVRSERDKAMFLAIMSHEIRSPMNAVLAAVELLQHTPLDEQQRHFTDLANNGSNTLLRLVGDVLDISKMEAGQLRLNLESVEVWALLQRVVDDHLPYAEEKGLELRLTGEGPIAPLLLDGLRLAQVVRNLISNAIKFTDVGRVEVQLLLLDGPLGDPRHLLIRVVDSGIGLSEQGQASLFRPYARAKHSYRRTGGTGLGLVICRRLVKLMHGELTLSSTLGTGTQVEVMLPVEWAPLFDSLEQPSAPFAEPVQGPVASNGLRALVVESTVINQHLLEEHLQGLGCEMLLAADAVQGLALFSAQKFDLVLMNCDLPGEDGYSLAGEFRELERRQQRPYCPIVAVSQVTGNEHLERCFDAGMDAVLNTPIDRDKLAQIIELWCEVTLVPSVQPLTAPVHKLEAGREALRKELSGLLEAVALRDRSLALQAAGRLHGAALVIGWTGIATAVETIEPLLRDEMNWPAEAIAGHLSILVELWADLNY
;
A
#
# COMPACT_ATOMS: atom_id res chain seq x y z
N MET A 1 -3.16 14.19 -5.56
CA MET A 1 -3.00 14.67 -4.17
C MET A 1 -1.98 15.80 -4.03
N ARG A 2 -0.70 15.63 -4.39
CA ARG A 2 0.35 16.66 -4.23
C ARG A 2 0.05 18.02 -4.86
N ARG A 3 -0.50 18.04 -6.08
CA ARG A 3 -0.88 19.28 -6.79
C ARG A 3 -2.08 20.00 -6.17
N LEU A 4 -2.98 19.27 -5.50
CA LEU A 4 -4.13 19.85 -4.81
C LEU A 4 -3.70 20.52 -3.49
N LEU A 5 -2.73 19.90 -2.80
CA LEU A 5 -2.14 20.44 -1.57
C LEU A 5 -1.35 21.74 -1.83
N GLN A 6 -0.62 21.82 -2.95
CA GLN A 6 0.16 23.01 -3.31
C GLN A 6 -0.73 24.23 -3.64
N VAL A 7 -1.90 24.00 -4.25
CA VAL A 7 -2.86 25.08 -4.55
C VAL A 7 -3.50 25.63 -3.27
N LEU A 8 -3.82 24.75 -2.30
CA LEU A 8 -4.35 25.16 -0.98
C LEU A 8 -3.34 25.95 -0.15
N VAL A 9 -2.05 25.59 -0.21
CA VAL A 9 -0.98 26.33 0.48
C VAL A 9 -0.72 27.70 -0.15
N LEU A 10 -0.79 27.81 -1.48
CA LEU A 10 -0.65 29.11 -2.16
C LEU A 10 -1.82 30.07 -1.87
N LEU A 11 -3.04 29.56 -1.74
CA LEU A 11 -4.22 30.34 -1.37
C LEU A 11 -4.17 30.82 0.09
N GLY A 12 -3.53 30.06 0.99
CA GLY A 12 -3.34 30.45 2.39
C GLY A 12 -2.27 31.54 2.61
N LEU A 13 -1.34 31.73 1.67
CA LEU A 13 -0.26 32.70 1.79
C LEU A 13 -0.59 34.09 1.22
N LEU A 14 -1.68 34.22 0.45
CA LEU A 14 -2.10 35.48 -0.17
C LEU A 14 -3.03 36.33 0.73
N SER A 15 -3.43 35.84 1.91
CA SER A 15 -4.38 36.51 2.82
C SER A 15 -3.73 37.29 3.97
N ALA A 16 -2.40 37.33 4.09
CA ALA A 16 -1.71 37.90 5.26
C ALA A 16 -1.09 39.30 5.04
N GLY A 17 -1.35 39.97 3.92
CA GLY A 17 -0.72 41.25 3.54
C GLY A 17 -1.61 42.49 3.73
N GLY A 18 -2.22 42.68 4.89
CA GLY A 18 -2.89 43.93 5.24
C GLY A 18 -1.93 44.88 5.93
N ALA A 19 -1.44 45.91 5.22
CA ALA A 19 -0.61 46.97 5.81
C ALA A 19 -1.42 47.72 6.90
N GLN A 20 -1.09 47.50 8.17
CA GLN A 20 -1.62 48.29 9.29
C GLN A 20 -1.03 49.71 9.23
N ALA A 21 -1.88 50.70 9.01
CA ALA A 21 -1.50 52.09 9.18
C ALA A 21 -1.34 52.37 10.69
N ASN A 22 -0.15 52.79 11.12
CA ASN A 22 0.07 53.21 12.51
C ASN A 22 -0.88 54.36 12.87
N PRO A 23 -1.57 54.31 14.03
CA PRO A 23 -2.44 55.39 14.47
C PRO A 23 -1.64 56.70 14.64
N PRO A 24 -2.24 57.86 14.34
CA PRO A 24 -1.59 59.15 14.54
C PRO A 24 -1.24 59.34 16.03
N PRO A 25 -0.03 59.83 16.35
CA PRO A 25 0.39 60.03 17.74
C PRO A 25 -0.50 61.09 18.42
N MET A 26 -0.91 60.81 19.66
CA MET A 26 -1.69 61.73 20.48
C MET A 26 -0.74 62.62 21.29
N GLU A 27 -0.64 63.91 20.93
CA GLU A 27 0.16 64.90 21.65
C GLU A 27 -0.70 65.71 22.64
N LEU A 28 -0.53 65.42 23.93
CA LEU A 28 -1.12 66.19 25.02
C LEU A 28 -0.17 67.32 25.43
N THR A 29 -0.73 68.51 25.63
CA THR A 29 -0.03 69.67 26.20
C THR A 29 0.22 69.46 27.70
N GLN A 30 1.20 70.17 28.26
CA GLN A 30 1.49 70.10 29.70
C GLN A 30 0.26 70.44 30.56
N GLN A 31 -0.53 71.44 30.15
CA GLN A 31 -1.76 71.83 30.83
C GLN A 31 -2.81 70.71 30.86
N GLU A 32 -2.92 69.93 29.79
CA GLU A 32 -3.83 68.78 29.73
C GLU A 32 -3.33 67.62 30.62
N LEU A 33 -2.01 67.37 30.65
CA LEU A 33 -1.41 66.36 31.53
C LEU A 33 -1.60 66.69 33.01
N ASP A 34 -1.36 67.95 33.40
CA ASP A 34 -1.57 68.42 34.76
C ASP A 34 -3.05 68.31 35.15
N TRP A 35 -3.96 68.59 34.22
CA TRP A 35 -5.40 68.44 34.43
C TRP A 35 -5.81 66.99 34.65
N ILE A 36 -5.27 66.05 33.87
CA ILE A 36 -5.52 64.60 34.03
C ILE A 36 -5.00 64.12 35.39
N ALA A 37 -3.81 64.55 35.80
CA ALA A 37 -3.23 64.21 37.09
C ALA A 37 -4.09 64.74 38.27
N ALA A 38 -4.69 65.92 38.12
CA ALA A 38 -5.60 66.49 39.10
C ALA A 38 -7.01 65.84 39.11
N ASN A 39 -7.44 65.26 37.98
CA ASN A 39 -8.79 64.70 37.80
C ASN A 39 -8.74 63.26 37.23
N PRO A 40 -8.16 62.29 37.96
CA PRO A 40 -7.93 60.95 37.43
C PRO A 40 -9.21 60.11 37.26
N VAL A 41 -10.31 60.47 37.95
CA VAL A 41 -11.58 59.73 37.90
C VAL A 41 -12.72 60.68 37.50
N LEU A 42 -13.40 60.38 36.40
CA LEU A 42 -14.50 61.16 35.87
C LEU A 42 -15.82 60.38 35.93
N ARG A 43 -16.90 61.07 36.31
CA ARG A 43 -18.24 60.48 36.36
C ARG A 43 -18.91 60.61 35.00
N VAL A 44 -19.38 59.49 34.48
CA VAL A 44 -20.00 59.42 33.16
C VAL A 44 -21.48 59.13 33.32
N GLY A 45 -22.33 60.09 33.00
CA GLY A 45 -23.79 59.88 33.02
C GLY A 45 -24.17 59.01 31.84
N VAL A 46 -24.81 57.85 32.06
CA VAL A 46 -25.16 56.85 31.03
C VAL A 46 -26.64 56.44 31.10
N PHE A 47 -27.21 55.97 30.00
CA PHE A 47 -28.56 55.38 29.98
C PHE A 47 -28.51 53.93 30.46
N GLU A 48 -29.59 53.50 31.10
CA GLU A 48 -29.76 52.12 31.52
C GLU A 48 -29.91 51.17 30.32
N ASN A 49 -30.62 51.60 29.26
CA ASN A 49 -30.90 50.77 28.09
C ASN A 49 -31.07 51.60 26.79
N LEU A 50 -29.96 52.04 26.20
CA LEU A 50 -29.89 52.71 24.90
C LEU A 50 -28.99 51.93 23.93
N LEU A 51 -29.50 50.84 23.36
CA LEU A 51 -28.82 50.09 22.30
C LEU A 51 -28.73 50.93 21.01
N PRO A 52 -27.61 50.89 20.24
CA PRO A 52 -26.37 50.14 20.46
C PRO A 52 -25.32 50.85 21.35
N PHE A 53 -25.61 52.08 21.79
CA PHE A 53 -24.61 52.99 22.32
C PHE A 53 -24.23 52.70 23.78
N GLU A 54 -25.20 52.53 24.67
CA GLU A 54 -24.95 52.29 26.09
C GLU A 54 -26.09 51.51 26.75
N TYR A 55 -25.74 50.48 27.53
CA TYR A 55 -26.66 49.77 28.38
C TYR A 55 -25.92 49.17 29.58
N ILE A 56 -26.64 48.94 30.68
CA ILE A 56 -26.08 48.32 31.88
C ILE A 56 -26.36 46.82 31.85
N SER A 57 -25.31 46.00 32.03
CA SER A 57 -25.42 44.55 32.16
C SER A 57 -24.51 44.06 33.28
N GLY A 58 -25.11 43.50 34.34
CA GLY A 58 -24.37 43.00 35.51
C GLY A 58 -23.50 44.07 36.18
N ASP A 59 -24.06 45.27 36.38
CA ASP A 59 -23.39 46.45 36.98
C ASP A 59 -22.24 47.05 36.14
N GLN A 60 -22.07 46.60 34.89
CA GLN A 60 -21.08 47.14 33.97
C GLN A 60 -21.75 47.87 32.80
N LEU A 61 -21.17 49.01 32.43
CA LEU A 61 -21.49 49.72 31.20
C LEU A 61 -20.99 48.91 29.99
N ARG A 62 -21.92 48.60 29.08
CA ARG A 62 -21.67 47.96 27.79
C ARG A 62 -22.25 48.80 26.65
N GLY A 63 -21.91 48.45 25.42
CA GLY A 63 -22.29 49.18 24.21
C GLY A 63 -21.12 49.91 23.55
N LEU A 64 -21.41 50.62 22.46
CA LEU A 64 -20.39 51.34 21.68
C LEU A 64 -19.69 52.42 22.52
N SER A 65 -20.44 53.23 23.27
CA SER A 65 -19.86 54.31 24.09
C SER A 65 -18.89 53.77 25.14
N ALA A 66 -19.19 52.61 25.73
CA ALA A 66 -18.31 51.90 26.68
C ALA A 66 -16.96 51.53 26.05
N LYS A 67 -16.97 51.06 24.79
CA LYS A 67 -15.75 50.69 24.05
C LYS A 67 -14.92 51.93 23.70
N TYR A 68 -15.56 53.03 23.31
CA TYR A 68 -14.86 54.31 23.08
C TYR A 68 -14.26 54.88 24.38
N LEU A 69 -15.01 54.88 25.49
CA LEU A 69 -14.49 55.31 26.79
C LEU A 69 -13.30 54.46 27.25
N ARG A 70 -13.30 53.16 26.96
CA ARG A 70 -12.16 52.28 27.26
C ARG A 70 -10.92 52.67 26.46
N LEU A 71 -11.06 52.98 25.17
CA LEU A 71 -9.93 53.48 24.37
C LEU A 71 -9.43 54.83 24.89
N ILE A 72 -10.34 55.75 25.21
CA ILE A 72 -9.96 57.05 25.80
C ILE A 72 -9.20 56.84 27.11
N ALA A 73 -9.68 55.95 28.00
CA ALA A 73 -9.00 55.60 29.24
C ALA A 73 -7.58 55.05 28.98
N GLN A 74 -7.42 54.16 28.00
CA GLN A 74 -6.12 53.60 27.62
C GLN A 74 -5.15 54.65 27.07
N ARG A 75 -5.64 55.65 26.33
CA ARG A 75 -4.82 56.70 25.71
C ARG A 75 -4.46 57.83 26.69
N THR A 76 -5.36 58.14 27.63
CA THR A 76 -5.23 59.29 28.54
C THR A 76 -4.83 58.93 29.97
N GLY A 77 -5.06 57.69 30.40
CA GLY A 77 -4.92 57.28 31.80
C GLY A 77 -6.12 57.66 32.69
N LEU A 78 -7.18 58.27 32.14
CA LEU A 78 -8.39 58.59 32.89
C LEU A 78 -9.21 57.33 33.23
N HIS A 79 -9.86 57.36 34.39
CA HIS A 79 -10.81 56.33 34.81
C HIS A 79 -12.25 56.85 34.77
N PHE A 80 -13.16 56.04 34.24
CA PHE A 80 -14.56 56.43 34.07
C PHE A 80 -15.46 55.63 35.02
N LYS A 81 -16.23 56.34 35.85
CA LYS A 81 -17.25 55.75 36.73
C LYS A 81 -18.64 56.06 36.19
N SER A 82 -19.40 55.03 35.82
CA SER A 82 -20.77 55.18 35.29
C SER A 82 -21.77 55.62 36.37
N VAL A 83 -22.61 56.59 36.04
CA VAL A 83 -23.76 57.04 36.83
C VAL A 83 -25.00 56.86 35.96
N VAL A 84 -25.90 55.97 36.36
CA VAL A 84 -27.12 55.69 35.60
C VAL A 84 -28.09 56.87 35.71
N THR A 85 -28.70 57.22 34.57
CA THR A 85 -29.58 58.38 34.45
C THR A 85 -30.93 57.97 33.86
N THR A 86 -32.02 58.58 34.35
CA THR A 86 -33.39 58.13 34.07
C THR A 86 -34.02 58.83 32.86
N THR A 87 -33.76 60.13 32.66
CA THR A 87 -34.39 60.91 31.57
C THR A 87 -33.40 61.83 30.86
N ARG A 88 -33.71 62.18 29.60
CA ARG A 88 -32.87 63.08 28.78
C ARG A 88 -32.68 64.46 29.41
N SER A 89 -33.74 65.03 29.98
CA SER A 89 -33.69 66.34 30.66
C SER A 89 -32.84 66.28 31.93
N ALA A 90 -33.03 65.26 32.77
CA ALA A 90 -32.25 65.09 34.00
C ALA A 90 -30.73 64.97 33.73
N ARG A 91 -30.31 64.35 32.62
CA ARG A 91 -28.87 64.24 32.27
C ARG A 91 -28.20 65.57 31.99
N LYS A 92 -28.92 66.50 31.33
CA LYS A 92 -28.40 67.85 31.10
C LYS A 92 -28.17 68.53 32.44
N ASP A 93 -29.16 68.45 33.31
CA ASP A 93 -29.11 69.09 34.62
C ASP A 93 -27.99 68.49 35.48
N MET A 94 -27.81 67.16 35.46
CA MET A 94 -26.72 66.47 36.14
C MET A 94 -25.33 66.86 35.60
N LEU A 95 -25.20 67.13 34.30
CA LEU A 95 -23.93 67.58 33.71
C LEU A 95 -23.62 69.00 34.17
N ILE A 96 -24.62 69.90 34.13
CA ILE A 96 -24.49 71.31 34.51
C ILE A 96 -24.30 71.47 36.03
N SER A 97 -25.00 70.68 36.85
CA SER A 97 -24.88 70.69 38.32
C SER A 97 -23.55 70.12 38.81
N GLY A 98 -22.79 69.44 37.93
CA GLY A 98 -21.54 68.80 38.30
C GLY A 98 -21.74 67.44 38.98
N GLU A 99 -22.89 66.81 38.87
CA GLU A 99 -23.12 65.43 39.32
C GLU A 99 -22.44 64.39 38.40
N VAL A 100 -22.35 64.71 37.11
CA VAL A 100 -21.58 63.96 36.12
C VAL A 100 -20.66 64.90 35.35
N ASP A 101 -19.52 64.40 34.90
CA ASP A 101 -18.48 65.17 34.22
C ASP A 101 -18.56 65.02 32.69
N ILE A 102 -19.05 63.88 32.21
CA ILE A 102 -19.19 63.55 30.79
C ILE A 102 -20.54 62.91 30.52
N LEU A 103 -21.18 63.30 29.42
CA LEU A 103 -22.24 62.53 28.78
C LEU A 103 -21.68 61.89 27.51
N PRO A 104 -21.51 60.55 27.44
CA PRO A 104 -20.80 59.91 26.36
C PRO A 104 -21.68 59.66 25.12
N THR A 105 -22.99 59.90 25.22
CA THR A 105 -23.94 59.73 24.12
C THR A 105 -24.95 60.87 24.14
N ARG A 106 -24.69 61.90 23.33
CA ARG A 106 -25.61 63.01 23.12
C ARG A 106 -25.53 63.50 21.68
N ARG A 107 -26.70 63.78 21.09
CA ARG A 107 -26.82 64.47 19.81
C ARG A 107 -26.85 65.97 20.08
N ARG A 108 -26.18 66.74 19.23
CA ARG A 108 -26.29 68.20 19.22
C ARG A 108 -27.71 68.60 18.78
N SER A 109 -28.39 69.47 19.54
CA SER A 109 -29.73 69.92 19.19
C SER A 109 -29.68 70.93 18.05
N ASP A 110 -30.70 70.91 17.19
CA ASP A 110 -30.89 71.93 16.15
C ASP A 110 -31.36 73.26 16.77
N ASN A 111 -31.80 73.25 18.04
CA ASN A 111 -32.13 74.43 18.82
C ASN A 111 -30.97 74.80 19.78
N PRO A 112 -30.21 75.88 19.50
CA PRO A 112 -29.07 76.27 20.34
C PRO A 112 -29.41 76.56 21.80
N ALA A 113 -30.66 76.91 22.12
CA ALA A 113 -31.08 77.16 23.50
C ALA A 113 -31.03 75.88 24.37
N GLU A 114 -31.28 74.71 23.77
CA GLU A 114 -31.25 73.41 24.46
C GLU A 114 -29.83 72.94 24.78
N ASP A 115 -28.83 73.50 24.10
CA ASP A 115 -27.41 73.16 24.27
C ASP A 115 -26.64 74.16 25.13
N ARG A 116 -27.32 75.19 25.67
CA ARG A 116 -26.71 76.16 26.59
C ARG A 116 -26.10 75.45 27.81
N GLY A 117 -24.85 75.76 28.14
CA GLY A 117 -24.10 75.18 29.27
C GLY A 117 -23.23 73.97 28.91
N ILE A 118 -23.16 73.59 27.62
CA ILE A 118 -22.58 72.32 27.17
C ILE A 118 -21.67 72.54 25.97
N LEU A 119 -20.54 71.83 25.92
CA LEU A 119 -19.67 71.69 24.76
C LEU A 119 -19.67 70.25 24.25
N TYR A 120 -19.49 70.09 22.93
CA TYR A 120 -19.56 68.80 22.24
C TYR A 120 -18.24 68.47 21.53
N THR A 121 -17.82 67.21 21.61
CA THR A 121 -16.77 66.69 20.72
C THR A 121 -17.29 66.61 19.28
N LEU A 122 -16.38 66.46 18.32
CA LEU A 122 -16.77 65.93 17.02
C LEU A 122 -17.48 64.56 17.20
N PRO A 123 -18.48 64.24 16.36
CA PRO A 123 -19.17 62.96 16.46
C PRO A 123 -18.18 61.81 16.29
N TYR A 124 -18.09 60.93 17.28
CA TYR A 124 -17.27 59.72 17.17
C TYR A 124 -18.00 58.61 16.40
N ASN A 125 -19.30 58.77 16.23
CA ASN A 125 -20.15 57.90 15.42
C ASN A 125 -21.12 58.76 14.62
N THR A 126 -21.23 58.48 13.32
CA THR A 126 -22.22 59.07 12.43
C THR A 126 -22.96 57.96 11.73
N SER A 127 -24.28 58.06 11.67
CA SER A 127 -25.11 57.08 10.99
C SER A 127 -26.17 57.69 10.10
N SER A 128 -26.42 57.03 8.99
CA SER A 128 -27.56 57.35 8.14
C SER A 128 -28.82 56.69 8.69
N THR A 129 -29.96 57.37 8.52
CA THR A 129 -31.28 56.76 8.73
C THR A 129 -31.68 56.02 7.46
N ILE A 130 -32.12 54.76 7.60
CA ILE A 130 -32.53 53.91 6.48
C ILE A 130 -34.00 53.54 6.58
N LEU A 131 -34.58 53.26 5.41
CA LEU A 131 -35.93 52.70 5.25
C LEU A 131 -35.83 51.21 4.95
N ILE A 132 -36.66 50.41 5.60
CA ILE A 132 -36.77 48.97 5.38
C ILE A 132 -38.17 48.64 4.86
N SER A 133 -38.25 47.85 3.79
CA SER A 133 -39.51 47.28 3.26
C SER A 133 -39.37 45.78 3.01
N ARG A 134 -40.45 45.10 2.59
CA ARG A 134 -40.42 43.66 2.25
C ARG A 134 -39.73 43.42 0.90
N VAL A 135 -39.01 42.31 0.79
CA VAL A 135 -38.43 41.84 -0.49
C VAL A 135 -39.58 41.46 -1.43
N GLY A 136 -39.49 41.89 -2.70
CA GLY A 136 -40.52 41.65 -3.72
C GLY A 136 -41.58 42.75 -3.84
N GLU A 137 -41.61 43.72 -2.91
CA GLU A 137 -42.39 44.96 -3.05
C GLU A 137 -41.53 46.08 -3.62
N GLN A 138 -42.17 47.12 -4.19
CA GLN A 138 -41.42 48.28 -4.69
C GLN A 138 -40.69 49.00 -3.54
N PRO A 139 -39.38 49.20 -3.63
CA PRO A 139 -38.61 49.88 -2.59
C PRO A 139 -38.92 51.38 -2.58
N PHE A 140 -39.02 51.96 -1.38
CA PHE A 140 -39.16 53.40 -1.17
C PHE A 140 -37.80 54.09 -1.22
N ALA A 141 -37.48 54.74 -2.34
CA ALA A 141 -36.19 55.41 -2.54
C ALA A 141 -36.08 56.72 -1.74
N ASP A 142 -37.22 57.36 -1.46
CA ASP A 142 -37.32 58.64 -0.75
C ASP A 142 -38.49 58.63 0.25
N LEU A 143 -38.54 59.67 1.11
CA LEU A 143 -39.63 59.82 2.08
C LEU A 143 -40.97 60.21 1.42
N GLU A 144 -40.94 60.83 0.25
CA GLU A 144 -42.14 61.36 -0.42
C GLU A 144 -43.06 60.22 -0.88
N GLN A 145 -42.47 59.08 -1.27
CA GLN A 145 -43.17 57.84 -1.61
C GLN A 145 -43.89 57.17 -0.43
N LEU A 146 -43.66 57.62 0.81
CA LEU A 146 -44.36 57.14 2.01
C LEU A 146 -45.66 57.92 2.30
N ALA A 147 -46.06 58.86 1.44
CA ALA A 147 -47.33 59.57 1.58
C ALA A 147 -48.51 58.57 1.67
N GLY A 148 -49.33 58.71 2.72
CA GLY A 148 -50.46 57.80 2.98
C GLY A 148 -50.10 56.38 3.45
N LYS A 149 -48.81 56.04 3.61
CA LYS A 149 -48.34 54.72 4.04
C LYS A 149 -48.21 54.61 5.56
N ARG A 150 -48.14 53.38 6.05
CA ARG A 150 -47.88 53.04 7.45
C ARG A 150 -46.38 52.89 7.68
N LEU A 151 -45.79 53.79 8.47
CA LEU A 151 -44.37 53.78 8.78
C LEU A 151 -44.15 53.40 10.24
N ALA A 152 -43.45 52.30 10.48
CA ALA A 152 -43.04 51.88 11.81
C ALA A 152 -41.76 52.63 12.25
N MET A 153 -41.75 53.19 13.45
CA MET A 153 -40.56 53.84 14.01
C MET A 153 -40.46 53.69 15.52
N LEU A 154 -39.25 53.87 16.06
CA LEU A 154 -38.99 53.83 17.50
C LEU A 154 -39.10 55.22 18.11
N GLY A 155 -40.00 55.37 19.08
CA GLY A 155 -40.21 56.61 19.80
C GLY A 155 -40.95 57.70 19.00
N ARG A 156 -41.29 58.78 19.70
CA ARG A 156 -42.01 59.95 19.18
C ARG A 156 -41.26 61.21 19.54
N GLU A 157 -40.16 61.49 18.85
CA GLU A 157 -39.52 62.81 18.97
C GLU A 157 -40.30 63.78 18.07
N GLU A 158 -40.84 64.85 18.68
CA GLU A 158 -41.77 65.78 18.01
C GLU A 158 -41.18 66.44 16.76
N ASP A 159 -39.89 66.75 16.78
CA ASP A 159 -39.17 67.35 15.64
C ASP A 159 -39.06 66.39 14.44
N HIS A 160 -38.84 65.09 14.72
CA HIS A 160 -38.80 64.06 13.70
C HIS A 160 -40.18 63.84 13.07
N LEU A 161 -41.25 63.89 13.88
CA LEU A 161 -42.62 63.77 13.40
C LEU A 161 -43.02 64.95 12.51
N ALA A 162 -42.67 66.17 12.90
CA ALA A 162 -42.93 67.37 12.09
C ALA A 162 -42.23 67.31 10.72
N PHE A 163 -40.96 66.86 10.69
CA PHE A 163 -40.22 66.66 9.45
C PHE A 163 -40.85 65.59 8.56
N LEU A 164 -41.23 64.44 9.13
CA LEU A 164 -41.85 63.33 8.39
C LEU A 164 -43.21 63.73 7.82
N HIS A 165 -44.07 64.40 8.58
CA HIS A 165 -45.37 64.88 8.09
C HIS A 165 -45.24 65.95 7.00
N LYS A 166 -44.20 66.80 7.07
CA LYS A 166 -43.91 67.80 6.02
C LYS A 166 -43.45 67.14 4.72
N LYS A 167 -42.66 66.07 4.80
CA LYS A 167 -42.09 65.37 3.64
C LYS A 167 -43.00 64.30 3.06
N ALA A 168 -43.84 63.67 3.87
CA ALA A 168 -44.77 62.63 3.49
C ALA A 168 -46.18 62.96 4.01
N PRO A 169 -46.97 63.76 3.26
CA PRO A 169 -48.31 64.13 3.68
C PRO A 169 -49.19 62.89 3.88
N GLY A 170 -49.94 62.84 4.98
CA GLY A 170 -50.84 61.73 5.30
C GLY A 170 -50.17 60.44 5.76
N ILE A 171 -48.86 60.44 6.05
CA ILE A 171 -48.18 59.27 6.62
C ILE A 171 -48.75 58.86 7.98
N MET A 172 -48.97 57.55 8.17
CA MET A 172 -49.48 56.96 9.41
C MET A 172 -48.31 56.38 10.22
N ILE A 173 -47.91 57.07 11.29
CA ILE A 173 -46.81 56.62 12.13
C ILE A 173 -47.28 55.58 13.15
N ILE A 174 -46.66 54.40 13.11
CA ILE A 174 -46.88 53.29 14.04
C ILE A 174 -45.67 53.23 14.98
N SER A 175 -45.92 53.34 16.29
CA SER A 175 -44.86 53.24 17.30
C SER A 175 -44.52 51.77 17.56
N ALA A 176 -43.27 51.39 17.36
CA ALA A 176 -42.74 50.09 17.75
C ALA A 176 -42.17 50.12 19.17
N GLN A 177 -42.14 48.97 19.84
CA GLN A 177 -41.58 48.86 21.20
C GLN A 177 -40.05 48.72 21.21
N ASN A 178 -39.50 48.01 20.22
CA ASN A 178 -38.08 47.76 20.04
C ASN A 178 -37.77 47.44 18.57
N ALA A 179 -36.49 47.31 18.21
CA ALA A 179 -36.07 47.07 16.83
C ALA A 179 -36.66 45.78 16.24
N VAL A 180 -36.79 44.71 17.05
CA VAL A 180 -37.35 43.43 16.61
C VAL A 180 -38.84 43.56 16.28
N ASP A 181 -39.62 44.19 17.17
CA ASP A 181 -41.04 44.46 16.96
C ASP A 181 -41.26 45.34 15.72
N MET A 182 -40.43 46.37 15.54
CA MET A 182 -40.49 47.24 14.36
C MET A 182 -40.27 46.47 13.05
N MET A 183 -39.27 45.59 13.00
CA MET A 183 -38.97 44.76 11.84
C MET A 183 -40.06 43.69 11.61
N ALA A 184 -40.61 43.12 12.68
CA ALA A 184 -41.73 42.19 12.62
C ALA A 184 -43.00 42.86 12.07
N MET A 185 -43.31 44.10 12.46
CA MET A 185 -44.44 44.86 11.91
C MET A 185 -44.37 44.99 10.38
N VAL A 186 -43.18 45.22 9.83
CA VAL A 186 -42.98 45.26 8.37
C VAL A 186 -43.08 43.87 7.76
N LYS A 187 -42.45 42.86 8.35
CA LYS A 187 -42.55 41.47 7.87
C LYS A 187 -44.02 41.00 7.78
N ASP A 188 -44.79 41.28 8.82
CA ASP A 188 -46.18 40.79 8.97
C ASP A 188 -47.21 41.66 8.22
N GLY A 189 -46.79 42.71 7.51
CA GLY A 189 -47.70 43.60 6.79
C GLY A 189 -48.49 44.57 7.68
N ARG A 190 -48.15 44.67 8.97
CA ARG A 190 -48.73 45.65 9.91
C ARG A 190 -48.24 47.07 9.63
N ALA A 191 -47.04 47.20 9.05
CA ALA A 191 -46.50 48.44 8.50
C ALA A 191 -46.02 48.21 7.05
N ASP A 192 -45.98 49.28 6.27
CA ASP A 192 -45.52 49.27 4.88
C ASP A 192 -43.99 49.48 4.80
N ALA A 193 -43.44 50.27 5.72
CA ALA A 193 -42.00 50.43 5.89
C ALA A 193 -41.62 50.64 7.37
N ALA A 194 -40.34 50.47 7.71
CA ALA A 194 -39.75 50.88 8.97
C ALA A 194 -38.64 51.90 8.75
N ILE A 195 -38.46 52.85 9.68
CA ILE A 195 -37.39 53.85 9.65
C ILE A 195 -36.60 53.84 10.96
N ALA A 196 -35.27 53.68 10.87
CA ALA A 196 -34.36 53.94 11.99
C ALA A 196 -32.91 54.04 11.49
N SER A 197 -31.99 54.33 12.41
CA SER A 197 -30.55 54.29 12.16
C SER A 197 -30.11 52.93 11.61
N GLU A 198 -29.22 52.95 10.63
CA GLU A 198 -28.61 51.75 10.05
C GLU A 198 -27.95 50.85 11.10
N TRP A 199 -27.37 51.43 12.16
CA TRP A 199 -26.73 50.66 13.24
C TRP A 199 -27.69 49.78 14.00
N LEU A 200 -28.93 50.23 14.10
CA LEU A 200 -29.95 49.48 14.80
C LEU A 200 -30.52 48.37 13.91
N LEU A 201 -30.67 48.60 12.61
CA LEU A 201 -31.43 47.69 11.73
C LEU A 201 -30.58 46.71 10.92
N ILE A 202 -29.38 47.10 10.45
CA ILE A 202 -28.52 46.21 9.65
C ILE A 202 -28.22 44.88 10.33
N PRO A 203 -27.92 44.81 11.64
CA PRO A 203 -27.66 43.54 12.31
C PRO A 203 -28.84 42.56 12.24
N TYR A 204 -30.08 43.04 12.41
CA TYR A 204 -31.28 42.21 12.28
C TYR A 204 -31.55 41.85 10.82
N LEU A 205 -31.39 42.80 9.90
CA LEU A 205 -31.61 42.60 8.48
C LEU A 205 -30.68 41.54 7.89
N SER A 206 -29.40 41.59 8.23
CA SER A 206 -28.36 40.69 7.70
C SER A 206 -28.45 39.26 8.24
N ARG A 207 -28.99 39.04 9.45
CA ARG A 207 -29.02 37.70 10.08
C ARG A 207 -30.41 37.08 10.19
N GLN A 208 -31.42 37.84 10.57
CA GLN A 208 -32.76 37.32 10.90
C GLN A 208 -33.78 37.49 9.77
N TYR A 209 -33.61 38.51 8.92
CA TYR A 209 -34.58 38.86 7.87
C TYR A 209 -33.98 38.81 6.45
N GLN A 210 -32.88 38.07 6.27
CA GLN A 210 -32.23 37.93 4.97
C GLN A 210 -33.18 37.32 3.93
N GLY A 211 -33.36 38.01 2.80
CA GLY A 211 -34.28 37.58 1.74
C GLY A 211 -35.77 37.82 2.04
N VAL A 212 -36.11 38.36 3.21
CA VAL A 212 -37.49 38.68 3.62
C VAL A 212 -37.73 40.19 3.66
N LEU A 213 -36.78 40.93 4.23
CA LEU A 213 -36.79 42.40 4.26
C LEU A 213 -35.56 42.95 3.50
N GLN A 214 -35.67 44.18 2.99
CA GLN A 214 -34.60 44.86 2.25
C GLN A 214 -34.48 46.33 2.66
N ILE A 215 -33.29 46.90 2.47
CA ILE A 215 -33.10 48.36 2.55
C ILE A 215 -33.77 48.96 1.32
N SER A 216 -34.85 49.71 1.54
CA SER A 216 -35.65 50.30 0.47
C SER A 216 -35.12 51.67 0.05
N GLY A 217 -34.52 52.41 0.98
CA GLY A 217 -33.95 53.74 0.74
C GLY A 217 -33.14 54.27 1.92
N VAL A 218 -32.45 55.38 1.70
CA VAL A 218 -31.65 56.08 2.71
C VAL A 218 -32.18 57.51 2.83
N VAL A 219 -32.19 58.05 4.05
CA VAL A 219 -32.63 59.42 4.34
C VAL A 219 -31.45 60.24 4.88
N PRO A 220 -30.59 60.80 4.00
CA PRO A 220 -29.37 61.50 4.41
C PRO A 220 -29.64 62.76 5.26
N GLN A 221 -30.81 63.37 5.10
CA GLN A 221 -31.21 64.56 5.85
C GLN A 221 -31.48 64.25 7.33
N LEU A 222 -31.70 62.98 7.66
CA LEU A 222 -31.85 62.47 9.03
C LEU A 222 -30.61 61.70 9.47
N HIS A 223 -29.41 62.21 9.16
CA HIS A 223 -28.20 61.64 9.73
C HIS A 223 -28.13 61.95 11.22
N THR A 224 -27.68 60.99 12.02
CA THR A 224 -27.49 61.17 13.46
C THR A 224 -26.01 61.05 13.78
N GLY A 225 -25.46 62.13 14.36
CA GLY A 225 -24.11 62.16 14.91
C GLY A 225 -24.19 62.00 16.43
N VAL A 226 -23.44 61.05 16.97
CA VAL A 226 -23.29 60.86 18.41
C VAL A 226 -21.95 61.45 18.84
N SER A 227 -22.03 62.43 19.74
CA SER A 227 -20.88 63.10 20.35
C SER A 227 -20.83 62.82 21.85
N MET A 228 -19.66 63.07 22.43
CA MET A 228 -19.51 63.22 23.87
C MET A 228 -19.72 64.69 24.24
N ALA A 229 -20.33 64.94 25.39
CA ALA A 229 -20.65 66.27 25.87
C ALA A 229 -20.08 66.52 27.26
N VAL A 230 -19.57 67.73 27.47
CA VAL A 230 -18.97 68.22 28.73
C VAL A 230 -19.53 69.60 29.07
N ARG A 231 -19.27 70.10 30.26
CA ARG A 231 -19.65 71.48 30.64
C ARG A 231 -18.87 72.51 29.83
N ASP A 232 -19.49 73.67 29.59
CA ASP A 232 -18.81 74.81 28.96
C ASP A 232 -17.70 75.42 29.82
N SER A 233 -17.73 75.17 31.13
CA SER A 233 -16.66 75.51 32.07
C SER A 233 -15.39 74.65 31.93
N ASP A 234 -15.45 73.51 31.21
CA ASP A 234 -14.37 72.51 31.16
C ASP A 234 -13.78 72.32 29.74
N PRO A 235 -13.25 73.37 29.09
CA PRO A 235 -12.72 73.28 27.73
C PRO A 235 -11.46 72.39 27.63
N ILE A 236 -10.70 72.23 28.73
CA ILE A 236 -9.52 71.35 28.79
C ILE A 236 -9.95 69.89 28.66
N LEU A 237 -11.01 69.48 29.37
CA LEU A 237 -11.56 68.14 29.26
C LEU A 237 -12.08 67.87 27.83
N LEU A 238 -12.76 68.85 27.22
CA LEU A 238 -13.18 68.74 25.83
C LEU A 238 -11.99 68.47 24.88
N ALA A 239 -10.91 69.25 25.03
CA ALA A 239 -9.72 69.11 24.19
C ALA A 239 -9.06 67.72 24.35
N ILE A 240 -8.95 67.21 25.58
CA ILE A 240 -8.43 65.86 25.86
C ILE A 240 -9.30 64.80 25.17
N LEU A 241 -10.62 64.85 25.34
CA LEU A 241 -11.54 63.88 24.72
C LEU A 241 -11.46 63.94 23.19
N GLN A 242 -11.37 65.15 22.61
CA GLN A 242 -11.29 65.32 21.17
C GLN A 242 -9.98 64.78 20.59
N LYS A 243 -8.83 65.01 21.25
CA LYS A 243 -7.55 64.42 20.86
C LYS A 243 -7.54 62.89 21.01
N ALA A 244 -8.11 62.38 22.10
CA ALA A 244 -8.23 60.94 22.32
C ALA A 244 -9.07 60.28 21.20
N LEU A 245 -10.23 60.85 20.87
CA LEU A 245 -11.10 60.37 19.79
C LEU A 245 -10.42 60.46 18.42
N ALA A 246 -9.66 61.52 18.15
CA ALA A 246 -8.92 61.70 16.90
C ALA A 246 -7.76 60.69 16.75
N SER A 247 -7.18 60.23 17.87
CA SER A 247 -6.11 59.22 17.86
C SER A 247 -6.58 57.81 17.51
N ILE A 248 -7.89 57.54 17.58
CA ILE A 248 -8.46 56.23 17.27
C ILE A 248 -8.42 56.01 15.75
N SER A 249 -7.78 54.91 15.33
CA SER A 249 -7.60 54.55 13.91
C SER A 249 -8.89 54.05 13.25
N GLY A 250 -8.89 53.99 11.92
CA GLY A 250 -9.98 53.35 11.16
C GLY A 250 -10.17 51.88 11.52
N ASP A 251 -9.07 51.14 11.74
CA ASP A 251 -9.10 49.73 12.11
C ASP A 251 -9.63 49.53 13.53
N GLU A 252 -9.28 50.39 14.49
CA GLU A 252 -9.84 50.36 15.84
C GLU A 252 -11.34 50.68 15.83
N ARG A 253 -11.77 51.65 15.02
CA ARG A 253 -13.20 51.94 14.81
C ARG A 253 -13.94 50.75 14.20
N LYS A 254 -13.34 50.07 13.23
CA LYS A 254 -13.90 48.85 12.62
C LYS A 254 -13.92 47.69 13.62
N ALA A 255 -12.89 47.49 14.43
CA ALA A 255 -12.88 46.45 15.46
C ALA A 255 -13.99 46.68 16.51
N ILE A 256 -14.27 47.93 16.88
CA ILE A 256 -15.41 48.29 17.71
C ILE A 256 -16.73 47.90 17.03
N TYR A 257 -16.86 48.14 15.72
CA TYR A 257 -18.02 47.76 14.90
C TYR A 257 -18.26 46.24 14.91
N ASP A 258 -17.23 45.47 14.56
CA ASP A 258 -17.31 44.01 14.45
C ASP A 258 -17.59 43.37 15.81
N ALA A 259 -16.97 43.87 16.88
CA ALA A 259 -17.24 43.42 18.23
C ALA A 259 -18.67 43.71 18.68
N TRP A 260 -19.27 44.83 18.27
CA TRP A 260 -20.68 45.12 18.53
C TRP A 260 -21.61 44.14 17.81
N PHE A 261 -21.30 43.79 16.55
CA PHE A 261 -22.04 42.78 15.81
C PHE A 261 -22.01 41.39 16.47
N ALA A 262 -20.88 41.03 17.08
CA ALA A 262 -20.74 39.79 17.84
C ALA A 262 -21.52 39.84 19.17
N ASP A 263 -21.45 40.95 19.91
CA ASP A 263 -22.09 41.14 21.22
C ASP A 263 -23.64 41.06 21.15
N MET A 264 -24.23 41.38 19.98
CA MET A 264 -25.68 41.40 19.79
C MET A 264 -26.38 40.03 19.84
N ASN A 265 -25.63 38.92 19.93
CA ASN A 265 -26.12 37.54 20.13
C ASN A 265 -27.45 37.21 19.42
N LEU A 266 -27.61 37.71 18.19
CA LEU A 266 -28.72 37.36 17.31
C LEU A 266 -28.44 35.94 16.83
N ASP A 267 -29.26 35.01 17.32
CA ASP A 267 -29.12 33.54 17.24
C ASP A 267 -28.28 33.05 16.07
N ILE A 268 -27.19 32.34 16.38
CA ILE A 268 -26.47 31.52 15.40
C ILE A 268 -27.49 30.50 14.86
N PRO A 269 -27.72 30.40 13.54
CA PRO A 269 -28.67 29.44 13.01
C PRO A 269 -28.28 28.04 13.49
N SER A 270 -29.21 27.36 14.16
CA SER A 270 -28.97 26.02 14.68
C SER A 270 -28.56 25.08 13.54
N ILE A 271 -27.73 24.07 13.85
CA ILE A 271 -27.31 23.03 12.89
C ILE A 271 -28.53 22.42 12.17
N LYS A 272 -29.67 22.36 12.86
CA LYS A 272 -30.96 21.91 12.31
C LYS A 272 -31.47 22.83 11.20
N ALA A 273 -31.42 24.15 11.37
CA ALA A 273 -31.85 25.12 10.36
C ALA A 273 -30.94 25.08 9.11
N ILE A 274 -29.63 24.89 9.31
CA ILE A 274 -28.68 24.71 8.21
C ILE A 274 -28.99 23.40 7.45
N ALA A 275 -29.21 22.31 8.19
CA ALA A 275 -29.55 21.02 7.59
C ALA A 275 -30.88 21.06 6.82
N GLU A 276 -31.91 21.76 7.34
CA GLU A 276 -33.20 21.94 6.67
C GLU A 276 -33.09 22.80 5.41
N HIS A 277 -32.24 23.83 5.40
CA HIS A 277 -32.02 24.67 4.22
C HIS A 277 -31.25 23.94 3.09
N TYR A 278 -30.25 23.11 3.44
CA TYR A 278 -29.37 22.43 2.48
C TYR A 278 -29.66 20.94 2.29
N GLN A 279 -30.91 20.48 2.52
CA GLN A 279 -31.24 19.05 2.45
C GLN A 279 -30.94 18.44 1.07
N SER A 280 -31.21 19.16 -0.02
CA SER A 280 -31.01 18.67 -1.38
C SER A 280 -29.52 18.52 -1.72
N GLU A 281 -28.66 19.46 -1.34
CA GLU A 281 -27.22 19.35 -1.55
C GLU A 281 -26.60 18.21 -0.72
N LEU A 282 -27.10 17.99 0.50
CA LEU A 282 -26.65 16.90 1.36
C LEU A 282 -26.99 15.53 0.76
N TRP A 283 -28.20 15.35 0.24
CA TRP A 283 -28.59 14.11 -0.46
C TRP A 283 -27.78 13.87 -1.73
N LEU A 284 -27.52 14.92 -2.52
CA LEU A 284 -26.67 14.83 -3.71
C LEU A 284 -25.22 14.43 -3.33
N MET A 285 -24.68 15.05 -2.29
CA MET A 285 -23.34 14.74 -1.79
C MET A 285 -23.24 13.28 -1.32
N LEU A 286 -24.25 12.80 -0.58
CA LEU A 286 -24.32 11.41 -0.14
C LEU A 286 -24.36 10.44 -1.33
N ALA A 287 -25.18 10.73 -2.36
CA ALA A 287 -25.27 9.91 -3.56
C ALA A 287 -23.92 9.83 -4.30
N VAL A 288 -23.19 10.95 -4.42
CA VAL A 288 -21.85 10.99 -5.02
C VAL A 288 -20.86 10.16 -4.20
N VAL A 289 -20.88 10.27 -2.88
CA VAL A 289 -20.00 9.48 -2.00
C VAL A 289 -20.28 7.98 -2.14
N VAL A 290 -21.55 7.58 -2.13
CA VAL A 290 -21.94 6.18 -2.33
C VAL A 290 -21.52 5.67 -3.70
N LEU A 291 -21.70 6.47 -4.76
CA LEU A 291 -21.25 6.10 -6.11
C LEU A 291 -19.72 5.93 -6.18
N LEU A 292 -18.95 6.84 -5.59
CA LEU A 292 -17.49 6.73 -5.54
C LEU A 292 -17.04 5.49 -4.77
N LEU A 293 -17.66 5.20 -3.62
CA LEU A 293 -17.39 3.98 -2.86
C LEU A 293 -17.73 2.72 -3.67
N ALA A 294 -18.84 2.71 -4.40
CA ALA A 294 -19.23 1.59 -5.26
C ALA A 294 -18.23 1.39 -6.41
N LEU A 295 -17.74 2.46 -7.04
CA LEU A 295 -16.73 2.41 -8.10
C LEU A 295 -15.38 1.90 -7.57
N VAL A 296 -14.95 2.37 -6.40
CA VAL A 296 -13.72 1.88 -5.75
C VAL A 296 -13.86 0.40 -5.40
N TRP A 297 -14.99 0.00 -4.81
CA TRP A 297 -15.28 -1.40 -4.51
C TRP A 297 -15.27 -2.26 -5.77
N GLN A 298 -15.95 -1.83 -6.84
CA GLN A 298 -15.99 -2.53 -8.12
C GLN A 298 -14.59 -2.68 -8.72
N SER A 299 -13.78 -1.63 -8.70
CA SER A 299 -12.39 -1.66 -9.17
C SER A 299 -11.55 -2.68 -8.40
N GLN A 300 -11.67 -2.71 -7.07
CA GLN A 300 -10.98 -3.67 -6.22
C GLN A 300 -11.41 -5.11 -6.52
N VAL A 301 -12.71 -5.36 -6.70
CA VAL A 301 -13.23 -6.69 -7.04
C VAL A 301 -12.73 -7.15 -8.41
N GLN A 302 -12.74 -6.29 -9.43
CA GLN A 302 -12.23 -6.62 -10.77
C GLN A 302 -10.74 -6.96 -10.72
N ARG A 303 -9.94 -6.17 -9.99
CA ARG A 303 -8.50 -6.44 -9.82
C ARG A 303 -8.25 -7.78 -9.13
N ARG A 304 -9.03 -8.10 -8.07
CA ARG A 304 -8.93 -9.40 -7.39
C ARG A 304 -9.30 -10.57 -8.30
N ARG A 305 -10.32 -10.42 -9.15
CA ARG A 305 -10.70 -11.46 -10.13
C ARG A 305 -9.63 -11.69 -11.20
N ALA A 306 -9.04 -10.62 -11.74
CA ALA A 306 -7.95 -10.72 -12.71
C ALA A 306 -6.73 -11.42 -12.12
N VAL A 307 -6.31 -11.04 -10.91
CA VAL A 307 -5.16 -11.66 -10.22
C VAL A 307 -5.42 -13.13 -9.89
N ARG A 308 -6.64 -13.50 -9.48
CA ARG A 308 -7.01 -14.92 -9.27
C ARG A 308 -6.93 -15.70 -10.57
N SER A 309 -7.52 -15.21 -11.65
CA SER A 309 -7.48 -15.90 -12.94
C SER A 309 -6.05 -16.14 -13.44
N GLU A 310 -5.14 -15.17 -13.27
CA GLU A 310 -3.74 -15.36 -13.63
C GLU A 310 -3.02 -16.38 -12.72
N ARG A 311 -3.30 -16.37 -11.41
CA ARG A 311 -2.76 -17.38 -10.48
C ARG A 311 -3.29 -18.79 -10.77
N ASP A 312 -4.58 -18.92 -11.06
CA ASP A 312 -5.22 -20.20 -11.37
C ASP A 312 -4.64 -20.80 -12.66
N LYS A 313 -4.40 -19.96 -13.68
CA LYS A 313 -3.70 -20.39 -14.92
C LYS A 313 -2.27 -20.84 -14.65
N ALA A 314 -1.51 -20.09 -13.86
CA ALA A 314 -0.13 -20.42 -13.53
C ALA A 314 -0.03 -21.71 -12.70
N MET A 315 -0.92 -21.89 -11.72
CA MET A 315 -1.02 -23.09 -10.90
C MET A 315 -1.43 -24.29 -11.73
N PHE A 316 -2.41 -24.13 -12.63
CA PHE A 316 -2.80 -25.18 -13.57
C PHE A 316 -1.62 -25.63 -14.44
N LEU A 317 -0.86 -24.68 -15.01
CA LEU A 317 0.32 -25.01 -15.82
C LEU A 317 1.42 -25.70 -15.02
N ALA A 318 1.64 -25.30 -13.76
CA ALA A 318 2.61 -25.94 -12.88
C ALA A 318 2.22 -27.38 -12.51
N ILE A 319 0.97 -27.61 -12.11
CA ILE A 319 0.42 -28.94 -11.81
C ILE A 319 0.47 -29.82 -13.06
N MET A 320 -0.06 -29.34 -14.19
CA MET A 320 -0.04 -30.11 -15.45
C MET A 320 1.38 -30.46 -15.87
N SER A 321 2.36 -29.58 -15.67
CA SER A 321 3.76 -29.93 -15.94
C SER A 321 4.29 -31.04 -15.03
N HIS A 322 3.90 -31.05 -13.75
CA HIS A 322 4.31 -32.10 -12.82
C HIS A 322 3.65 -33.43 -13.17
N GLU A 323 2.34 -33.41 -13.44
CA GLU A 323 1.52 -34.54 -13.86
C GLU A 323 1.92 -35.11 -15.23
N ILE A 324 2.52 -34.30 -16.12
CA ILE A 324 3.08 -34.80 -17.39
C ILE A 324 4.52 -35.34 -17.19
N ARG A 325 5.31 -34.72 -16.30
CA ARG A 325 6.71 -35.12 -16.08
C ARG A 325 6.83 -36.49 -15.41
N SER A 326 6.02 -36.77 -14.41
CA SER A 326 6.04 -38.06 -13.69
C SER A 326 5.84 -39.28 -14.61
N PRO A 327 4.74 -39.38 -15.39
CA PRO A 327 4.57 -40.51 -16.31
C PRO A 327 5.62 -40.50 -17.42
N MET A 328 6.13 -39.34 -17.82
CA MET A 328 7.16 -39.28 -18.85
C MET A 328 8.54 -39.78 -18.39
N ASN A 329 8.93 -39.48 -17.16
CA ASN A 329 10.15 -40.01 -16.56
C ASN A 329 10.04 -41.53 -16.36
N ALA A 330 8.85 -42.05 -16.03
CA ALA A 330 8.62 -43.50 -15.94
C ALA A 330 8.75 -44.19 -17.31
N VAL A 331 8.20 -43.60 -18.38
CA VAL A 331 8.36 -44.10 -19.76
C VAL A 331 9.83 -44.04 -20.18
N LEU A 332 10.53 -42.95 -19.88
CA LEU A 332 11.96 -42.79 -20.18
C LEU A 332 12.80 -43.86 -19.49
N ALA A 333 12.61 -44.05 -18.18
CA ALA A 333 13.31 -45.07 -17.41
C ALA A 333 13.03 -46.50 -17.93
N ALA A 334 11.79 -46.81 -18.31
CA ALA A 334 11.45 -48.10 -18.90
C ALA A 334 12.16 -48.33 -20.25
N VAL A 335 12.24 -47.29 -21.09
CA VAL A 335 12.94 -47.36 -22.39
C VAL A 335 14.46 -47.46 -22.20
N GLU A 336 15.05 -46.72 -21.25
CA GLU A 336 16.48 -46.82 -20.91
C GLU A 336 16.84 -48.21 -20.37
N LEU A 337 16.02 -48.77 -19.47
CA LEU A 337 16.21 -50.14 -18.98
C LEU A 337 16.11 -51.17 -20.10
N LEU A 338 15.18 -51.00 -21.05
CA LEU A 338 15.07 -51.86 -22.24
C LEU A 338 16.31 -51.76 -23.13
N GLN A 339 16.89 -50.57 -23.31
CA GLN A 339 18.14 -50.38 -24.07
C GLN A 339 19.34 -51.12 -23.45
N HIS A 340 19.30 -51.43 -22.15
CA HIS A 340 20.31 -52.24 -21.46
C HIS A 340 20.07 -53.76 -21.54
N THR A 341 19.03 -54.21 -22.23
CA THR A 341 18.77 -55.63 -22.54
C THR A 341 19.19 -55.98 -23.96
N PRO A 342 19.41 -57.26 -24.31
CA PRO A 342 19.68 -57.65 -25.69
C PRO A 342 18.47 -57.38 -26.59
N LEU A 343 18.55 -56.34 -27.41
CA LEU A 343 17.55 -55.94 -28.40
C LEU A 343 17.99 -56.28 -29.82
N ASP A 344 17.04 -56.70 -30.66
CA ASP A 344 17.24 -56.76 -32.11
C ASP A 344 17.29 -55.35 -32.75
N GLU A 345 17.69 -55.25 -34.01
CA GLU A 345 17.86 -53.97 -34.71
C GLU A 345 16.56 -53.15 -34.79
N GLN A 346 15.42 -53.84 -34.91
CA GLN A 346 14.11 -53.23 -35.04
C GLN A 346 13.58 -52.74 -33.67
N GLN A 347 13.80 -53.53 -32.62
CA GLN A 347 13.52 -53.18 -31.23
C GLN A 347 14.37 -52.01 -30.76
N ARG A 348 15.66 -51.99 -31.10
CA ARG A 348 16.58 -50.87 -30.81
C ARG A 348 16.08 -49.57 -31.44
N HIS A 349 15.68 -49.64 -32.72
CA HIS A 349 15.08 -48.50 -33.41
C HIS A 349 13.80 -47.99 -32.71
N PHE A 350 12.93 -48.88 -32.23
CA PHE A 350 11.73 -48.47 -31.48
C PHE A 350 12.05 -47.87 -30.12
N THR A 351 13.02 -48.40 -29.39
CA THR A 351 13.47 -47.82 -28.12
C THR A 351 14.11 -46.45 -28.33
N ASP A 352 14.92 -46.28 -29.38
CA ASP A 352 15.53 -44.98 -29.70
C ASP A 352 14.46 -43.94 -30.09
N LEU A 353 13.43 -44.37 -30.82
CA LEU A 353 12.30 -43.51 -31.18
C LEU A 353 11.51 -43.07 -29.94
N ALA A 354 11.23 -43.99 -29.01
CA ALA A 354 10.51 -43.72 -27.77
C ALA A 354 11.31 -42.83 -26.82
N ASN A 355 12.63 -43.06 -26.71
CA ASN A 355 13.54 -42.25 -25.89
C ASN A 355 13.62 -40.81 -26.43
N ASN A 356 13.82 -40.65 -27.74
CA ASN A 356 13.82 -39.34 -28.41
C ASN A 356 12.46 -38.61 -28.28
N GLY A 357 11.36 -39.35 -28.39
CA GLY A 357 10.01 -38.82 -28.20
C GLY A 357 9.78 -38.28 -26.79
N SER A 358 10.16 -39.05 -25.77
CA SER A 358 10.02 -38.70 -24.35
C SER A 358 10.87 -37.48 -23.97
N ASN A 359 12.14 -37.45 -24.41
CA ASN A 359 13.03 -36.30 -24.21
C ASN A 359 12.54 -35.04 -24.93
N THR A 360 11.87 -35.17 -26.08
CA THR A 360 11.25 -34.04 -26.78
C THR A 360 10.04 -33.50 -26.03
N LEU A 361 9.21 -34.39 -25.45
CA LEU A 361 8.05 -34.03 -24.65
C LEU A 361 8.43 -33.33 -23.34
N LEU A 362 9.43 -33.85 -22.62
CA LEU A 362 9.94 -33.24 -21.38
C LEU A 362 10.49 -31.84 -21.62
N ARG A 363 11.24 -31.67 -22.70
CA ARG A 363 11.74 -30.35 -23.14
C ARG A 363 10.60 -29.40 -23.53
N LEU A 364 9.58 -29.86 -24.25
CA LEU A 364 8.39 -29.07 -24.59
C LEU A 364 7.67 -28.55 -23.35
N VAL A 365 7.49 -29.41 -22.35
CA VAL A 365 6.86 -29.05 -21.08
C VAL A 365 7.73 -28.03 -20.33
N GLY A 366 9.05 -28.22 -20.30
CA GLY A 366 10.00 -27.24 -19.77
C GLY A 366 9.91 -25.88 -20.46
N ASP A 367 9.90 -25.87 -21.80
CA ASP A 367 9.80 -24.66 -22.63
C ASP A 367 8.50 -23.87 -22.33
N VAL A 368 7.36 -24.56 -22.21
CA VAL A 368 6.07 -23.94 -21.90
C VAL A 368 6.07 -23.34 -20.50
N LEU A 369 6.62 -24.05 -19.51
CA LEU A 369 6.74 -23.53 -18.15
C LEU A 369 7.64 -22.30 -18.08
N ASP A 370 8.78 -22.31 -18.77
CA ASP A 370 9.70 -21.16 -18.80
C ASP A 370 8.99 -19.93 -19.40
N ILE A 371 8.19 -20.10 -20.47
CA ILE A 371 7.36 -19.02 -21.05
C ILE A 371 6.35 -18.48 -20.03
N SER A 372 5.65 -19.36 -19.30
CA SER A 372 4.65 -18.96 -18.30
C SER A 372 5.28 -18.26 -17.10
N LYS A 373 6.41 -18.75 -16.59
CA LYS A 373 7.17 -18.10 -15.51
C LYS A 373 7.68 -16.72 -15.91
N MET A 374 8.10 -16.57 -17.16
CA MET A 374 8.51 -15.27 -17.71
C MET A 374 7.33 -14.29 -17.83
N GLU A 375 6.15 -14.72 -18.29
CA GLU A 375 4.96 -13.87 -18.38
C GLU A 375 4.41 -13.43 -17.02
N ALA A 376 4.58 -14.29 -16.01
CA ALA A 376 4.24 -13.98 -14.63
C ALA A 376 5.28 -13.08 -13.91
N GLY A 377 6.41 -12.76 -14.55
CA GLY A 377 7.51 -12.01 -13.93
C GLY A 377 8.21 -12.74 -12.79
N GLN A 378 8.10 -14.06 -12.73
CA GLN A 378 8.62 -14.91 -11.65
C GLN A 378 10.04 -15.42 -11.91
N LEU A 379 10.56 -15.27 -13.13
CA LEU A 379 11.92 -15.67 -13.49
C LEU A 379 12.92 -14.60 -13.02
N ARG A 380 13.74 -14.93 -12.02
CA ARG A 380 14.82 -14.08 -11.50
C ARG A 380 16.16 -14.58 -12.02
N LEU A 381 17.06 -13.65 -12.37
CA LEU A 381 18.44 -13.97 -12.71
C LEU A 381 19.23 -14.27 -11.45
N ASN A 382 20.05 -15.31 -11.48
CA ASN A 382 21.03 -15.58 -10.43
C ASN A 382 22.41 -15.17 -10.95
N LEU A 383 22.88 -13.99 -10.55
CA LEU A 383 24.17 -13.48 -11.00
C LEU A 383 25.30 -14.13 -10.17
N GLU A 384 26.18 -14.85 -10.84
CA GLU A 384 27.31 -15.55 -10.24
C GLU A 384 28.61 -15.24 -10.98
N SER A 385 29.75 -15.60 -10.39
CA SER A 385 31.07 -15.47 -11.01
C SER A 385 31.29 -16.59 -12.03
N VAL A 386 31.24 -16.27 -13.32
CA VAL A 386 31.29 -17.27 -14.41
C VAL A 386 32.53 -17.13 -15.27
N GLU A 387 33.29 -18.22 -15.38
CA GLU A 387 34.33 -18.42 -16.39
C GLU A 387 33.69 -18.75 -17.75
N VAL A 388 33.39 -17.72 -18.54
CA VAL A 388 32.60 -17.86 -19.77
C VAL A 388 33.25 -18.79 -20.79
N TRP A 389 34.58 -18.74 -20.94
CA TRP A 389 35.27 -19.64 -21.87
C TRP A 389 35.05 -21.11 -21.50
N ALA A 390 35.23 -21.45 -20.21
CA ALA A 390 35.02 -22.80 -19.72
C ALA A 390 33.55 -23.26 -19.85
N LEU A 391 32.60 -22.35 -19.64
CA LEU A 391 31.18 -22.62 -19.84
C LEU A 391 30.87 -22.95 -21.31
N LEU A 392 31.32 -22.11 -22.25
CA LEU A 392 31.09 -22.33 -23.67
C LEU A 392 31.79 -23.57 -24.19
N GLN A 393 33.03 -23.82 -23.74
CA GLN A 393 33.77 -25.03 -24.10
C GLN A 393 33.00 -26.28 -23.68
N ARG A 394 32.50 -26.34 -22.44
CA ARG A 394 31.68 -27.46 -21.95
C ARG A 394 30.42 -27.65 -22.80
N VAL A 395 29.74 -26.56 -23.16
CA VAL A 395 28.54 -26.63 -24.01
C VAL A 395 28.88 -27.13 -25.42
N VAL A 396 30.02 -26.72 -25.98
CA VAL A 396 30.50 -27.21 -27.29
C VAL A 396 30.87 -28.69 -27.23
N ASP A 397 31.59 -29.11 -26.19
CA ASP A 397 31.99 -30.50 -25.97
C ASP A 397 30.75 -31.42 -25.84
N ASP A 398 29.71 -30.96 -25.14
CA ASP A 398 28.41 -31.67 -25.02
C ASP A 398 27.73 -31.91 -26.39
N HIS A 399 28.06 -31.09 -27.41
CA HIS A 399 27.44 -31.17 -28.74
C HIS A 399 28.33 -31.80 -29.82
N LEU A 400 29.60 -32.09 -29.49
CA LEU A 400 30.57 -32.70 -30.41
C LEU A 400 30.07 -34.03 -30.99
N PRO A 401 29.53 -34.98 -30.19
CA PRO A 401 29.09 -36.28 -30.72
C PRO A 401 27.99 -36.16 -31.78
N TYR A 402 27.07 -35.20 -31.62
CA TYR A 402 25.99 -34.95 -32.59
C TYR A 402 26.47 -34.30 -33.89
N ALA A 403 27.53 -33.50 -33.81
CA ALA A 403 28.18 -32.93 -34.99
C ALA A 403 28.96 -34.01 -35.74
N GLU A 404 29.70 -34.86 -35.01
CA GLU A 404 30.46 -35.99 -35.56
C GLU A 404 29.58 -37.02 -36.27
N GLU A 405 28.41 -37.35 -35.68
CA GLU A 405 27.42 -38.25 -36.31
C GLU A 405 26.95 -37.74 -37.68
N LYS A 406 26.87 -36.40 -37.85
CA LYS A 406 26.56 -35.75 -39.13
C LYS A 406 27.78 -35.45 -40.00
N GLY A 407 29.00 -35.68 -39.53
CA GLY A 407 30.24 -35.32 -40.22
C GLY A 407 30.48 -33.80 -40.33
N LEU A 408 30.01 -33.02 -39.35
CA LEU A 408 30.19 -31.56 -39.27
C LEU A 408 31.40 -31.20 -38.39
N GLU A 409 32.14 -30.16 -38.77
CA GLU A 409 33.16 -29.56 -37.91
C GLU A 409 32.48 -28.61 -36.91
N LEU A 410 32.64 -28.85 -35.60
CA LEU A 410 32.17 -27.97 -34.53
C LEU A 410 33.37 -27.41 -33.76
N ARG A 411 33.49 -26.08 -33.65
CA ARG A 411 34.62 -25.43 -32.97
C ARG A 411 34.25 -24.18 -32.20
N LEU A 412 34.97 -23.92 -31.11
CA LEU A 412 34.96 -22.67 -30.35
C LEU A 412 36.19 -21.83 -30.74
N THR A 413 35.98 -20.57 -31.11
CA THR A 413 37.02 -19.62 -31.52
C THR A 413 36.84 -18.29 -30.79
N GLY A 414 37.92 -17.51 -30.64
CA GLY A 414 37.88 -16.18 -30.01
C GLY A 414 38.84 -16.03 -28.84
N GLU A 415 38.72 -14.90 -28.14
CA GLU A 415 39.51 -14.58 -26.95
C GLU A 415 38.58 -14.55 -25.74
N GLY A 416 38.81 -15.45 -24.79
CA GLY A 416 38.07 -15.48 -23.53
C GLY A 416 38.39 -14.26 -22.66
N PRO A 417 37.44 -13.79 -21.83
CA PRO A 417 37.73 -12.77 -20.83
C PRO A 417 38.85 -13.27 -19.89
N ILE A 418 39.75 -12.38 -19.49
CA ILE A 418 40.94 -12.70 -18.66
C ILE A 418 40.56 -13.05 -17.20
N ALA A 419 39.31 -12.78 -16.82
CA ALA A 419 38.76 -12.99 -15.49
C ALA A 419 37.28 -13.40 -15.59
N PRO A 420 36.69 -13.92 -14.51
CA PRO A 420 35.28 -14.30 -14.53
C PRO A 420 34.37 -13.07 -14.65
N LEU A 421 33.20 -13.26 -15.26
CA LEU A 421 32.18 -12.23 -15.44
C LEU A 421 30.99 -12.49 -14.54
N LEU A 422 30.33 -11.43 -14.08
CA LEU A 422 29.12 -11.51 -13.25
C LEU A 422 27.88 -11.69 -14.14
N LEU A 423 27.36 -12.91 -14.24
CA LEU A 423 26.20 -13.25 -15.09
C LEU A 423 25.50 -14.53 -14.63
N ASP A 424 24.36 -14.87 -15.23
CA ASP A 424 23.64 -16.13 -14.95
C ASP A 424 24.13 -17.25 -15.89
N GLY A 425 25.02 -18.11 -15.38
CA GLY A 425 25.68 -19.17 -16.16
C GLY A 425 24.71 -20.20 -16.71
N LEU A 426 23.67 -20.55 -15.94
CA LEU A 426 22.65 -21.52 -16.34
C LEU A 426 21.82 -21.00 -17.52
N ARG A 427 21.39 -19.73 -17.47
CA ARG A 427 20.61 -19.11 -18.56
C ARG A 427 21.45 -18.86 -19.79
N LEU A 428 22.71 -18.44 -19.62
CA LEU A 428 23.64 -18.29 -20.74
C LEU A 428 23.86 -19.63 -21.46
N ALA A 429 24.15 -20.70 -20.70
CA ALA A 429 24.31 -22.02 -21.25
C ALA A 429 23.06 -22.51 -21.99
N GLN A 430 21.86 -22.23 -21.45
CA GLN A 430 20.57 -22.56 -22.09
C GLN A 430 20.40 -21.87 -23.46
N VAL A 431 20.76 -20.59 -23.56
CA VAL A 431 20.73 -19.85 -24.83
C VAL A 431 21.67 -20.50 -25.84
N VAL A 432 22.93 -20.72 -25.47
CA VAL A 432 23.96 -21.25 -26.38
C VAL A 432 23.65 -22.68 -26.82
N ARG A 433 23.19 -23.56 -25.90
CA ARG A 433 22.73 -24.92 -26.22
C ARG A 433 21.67 -24.92 -27.33
N ASN A 434 20.67 -24.04 -27.21
CA ASN A 434 19.60 -23.93 -28.18
C ASN A 434 20.09 -23.42 -29.55
N LEU A 435 21.06 -22.51 -29.57
CA LEU A 435 21.63 -22.00 -30.82
C LEU A 435 22.49 -23.05 -31.53
N ILE A 436 23.38 -23.74 -30.82
CA ILE A 436 24.23 -24.81 -31.39
C ILE A 436 23.38 -25.99 -31.87
N SER A 437 22.40 -26.41 -31.09
CA SER A 437 21.49 -27.50 -31.49
C SER A 437 20.73 -27.15 -32.77
N ASN A 438 20.28 -25.90 -32.93
CA ASN A 438 19.66 -25.45 -34.18
C ASN A 438 20.67 -25.43 -35.33
N ALA A 439 21.88 -24.92 -35.13
CA ALA A 439 22.93 -24.88 -36.15
C ALA A 439 23.29 -26.27 -36.69
N ILE A 440 23.52 -27.25 -35.81
CA ILE A 440 23.78 -28.65 -36.18
C ILE A 440 22.56 -29.27 -36.88
N LYS A 441 21.36 -28.97 -36.40
CA LYS A 441 20.12 -29.51 -36.98
C LYS A 441 19.91 -29.09 -38.44
N PHE A 442 20.19 -27.83 -38.78
CA PHE A 442 19.95 -27.24 -40.10
C PHE A 442 21.17 -27.19 -41.02
N THR A 443 22.29 -27.76 -40.59
CA THR A 443 23.49 -27.98 -41.40
C THR A 443 23.60 -29.47 -41.70
N ASP A 444 23.70 -29.82 -42.98
CA ASP A 444 23.86 -31.22 -43.42
C ASP A 444 25.33 -31.52 -43.75
N VAL A 445 26.09 -30.55 -44.28
CA VAL A 445 27.53 -30.66 -44.57
C VAL A 445 28.19 -29.30 -44.29
N GLY A 446 29.39 -29.31 -43.70
CA GLY A 446 30.18 -28.10 -43.46
C GLY A 446 30.57 -27.93 -42.00
N ARG A 447 30.43 -26.71 -41.46
CA ARG A 447 30.91 -26.37 -40.12
C ARG A 447 29.91 -25.53 -39.32
N VAL A 448 30.00 -25.65 -38.00
CA VAL A 448 29.37 -24.79 -37.01
C VAL A 448 30.48 -24.18 -36.15
N GLU A 449 30.51 -22.86 -36.05
CA GLU A 449 31.52 -22.11 -35.32
C GLU A 449 30.88 -21.25 -34.24
N VAL A 450 31.37 -21.36 -33.01
CA VAL A 450 30.99 -20.51 -31.89
C VAL A 450 32.13 -19.52 -31.64
N GLN A 451 31.87 -18.24 -31.79
CA GLN A 451 32.83 -17.15 -31.61
C GLN A 451 32.53 -16.39 -30.31
N LEU A 452 33.56 -16.18 -29.50
CA LEU A 452 33.50 -15.33 -28.30
C LEU A 452 34.36 -14.08 -28.48
N LEU A 453 33.75 -12.91 -28.26
CA LEU A 453 34.46 -11.62 -28.22
C LEU A 453 34.00 -10.82 -27.00
N LEU A 454 34.95 -10.17 -26.32
CA LEU A 454 34.66 -9.16 -25.32
C LEU A 454 34.88 -7.77 -25.95
N LEU A 455 33.83 -6.95 -25.97
CA LEU A 455 33.86 -5.60 -26.52
C LEU A 455 33.87 -4.59 -25.36
N ASP A 456 34.88 -3.74 -25.31
CA ASP A 456 34.92 -2.65 -24.34
C ASP A 456 33.93 -1.54 -24.74
N GLY A 457 33.14 -1.08 -23.76
CA GLY A 457 32.27 0.08 -23.94
C GLY A 457 33.05 1.39 -23.92
N PRO A 458 32.56 2.48 -24.55
CA PRO A 458 33.11 3.82 -24.34
C PRO A 458 33.09 4.18 -22.85
N LEU A 459 33.99 5.07 -22.40
CA LEU A 459 34.14 5.48 -20.99
C LEU A 459 32.78 5.73 -20.30
N GLY A 460 32.36 4.80 -19.43
CA GLY A 460 31.11 4.88 -18.66
C GLY A 460 30.02 3.88 -19.05
N ASP A 461 30.11 3.22 -20.21
CA ASP A 461 29.20 2.15 -20.61
C ASP A 461 29.71 0.76 -20.15
N PRO A 462 28.80 -0.17 -19.81
CA PRO A 462 29.17 -1.54 -19.47
C PRO A 462 29.87 -2.23 -20.65
N ARG A 463 30.77 -3.16 -20.35
CA ARG A 463 31.41 -4.00 -21.39
C ARG A 463 30.35 -4.93 -21.97
N HIS A 464 30.53 -5.31 -23.23
CA HIS A 464 29.58 -6.18 -23.92
C HIS A 464 30.26 -7.50 -24.27
N LEU A 465 29.68 -8.60 -23.79
CA LEU A 465 30.05 -9.96 -24.18
C LEU A 465 29.28 -10.29 -25.47
N LEU A 466 30.00 -10.56 -26.55
CA LEU A 466 29.45 -10.97 -27.84
C LEU A 466 29.72 -12.45 -28.08
N ILE A 467 28.65 -13.24 -28.19
CA ILE A 467 28.69 -14.64 -28.58
C ILE A 467 28.04 -14.77 -29.95
N ARG A 468 28.76 -15.29 -30.93
CA ARG A 468 28.25 -15.48 -32.29
C ARG A 468 28.27 -16.96 -32.66
N VAL A 469 27.14 -17.51 -33.05
CA VAL A 469 27.01 -18.88 -33.56
C VAL A 469 26.80 -18.80 -35.07
N VAL A 470 27.72 -19.35 -35.84
CA VAL A 470 27.73 -19.33 -37.31
C VAL A 470 27.63 -20.75 -37.84
N ASP A 471 26.66 -21.00 -38.71
CA ASP A 471 26.53 -22.27 -39.44
C ASP A 471 26.63 -22.05 -40.95
N SER A 472 27.12 -23.08 -41.67
CA SER A 472 27.15 -23.12 -43.13
C SER A 472 25.94 -23.85 -43.73
N GLY A 473 24.81 -23.86 -43.02
CA GLY A 473 23.62 -24.61 -43.39
C GLY A 473 22.79 -23.97 -44.50
N ILE A 474 21.53 -24.40 -44.61
CA ILE A 474 20.61 -24.00 -45.69
C ILE A 474 20.25 -22.50 -45.70
N GLY A 475 20.51 -21.78 -44.61
CA GLY A 475 20.09 -20.40 -44.43
C GLY A 475 18.57 -20.19 -44.48
N LEU A 476 18.13 -18.93 -44.43
CA LEU A 476 16.74 -18.51 -44.33
C LEU A 476 16.43 -17.38 -45.31
N SER A 477 15.25 -17.41 -45.93
CA SER A 477 14.72 -16.28 -46.71
C SER A 477 14.30 -15.12 -45.81
N GLU A 478 14.21 -13.90 -46.36
CA GLU A 478 13.77 -12.70 -45.61
C GLU A 478 12.39 -12.89 -44.93
N GLN A 479 11.45 -13.57 -45.61
CA GLN A 479 10.14 -13.90 -45.03
C GLN A 479 10.26 -14.93 -43.89
N GLY A 480 11.19 -15.90 -44.01
CA GLY A 480 11.49 -16.85 -42.94
C GLY A 480 12.03 -16.15 -41.70
N GLN A 481 12.99 -15.23 -41.89
CA GLN A 481 13.62 -14.45 -40.83
C GLN A 481 12.62 -13.59 -40.04
N ALA A 482 11.68 -12.93 -40.72
CA ALA A 482 10.65 -12.10 -40.09
C ALA A 482 9.66 -12.89 -39.20
N SER A 483 9.55 -14.21 -39.40
CA SER A 483 8.58 -15.06 -38.69
C SER A 483 9.15 -15.83 -37.50
N LEU A 484 10.48 -16.00 -37.41
CA LEU A 484 11.15 -16.92 -36.46
C LEU A 484 10.98 -16.59 -34.98
N PHE A 485 10.73 -15.32 -34.64
CA PHE A 485 10.56 -14.90 -33.25
C PHE A 485 9.09 -14.87 -32.79
N ARG A 486 8.15 -15.37 -33.60
CA ARG A 486 6.77 -15.59 -33.17
C ARG A 486 6.67 -16.97 -32.50
N PRO A 487 5.94 -17.09 -31.38
CA PRO A 487 5.66 -18.40 -30.76
C PRO A 487 5.10 -19.39 -31.79
N TYR A 488 5.64 -20.61 -31.80
CA TYR A 488 5.21 -21.72 -32.68
C TYR A 488 5.44 -21.51 -34.18
N ALA A 489 6.14 -20.46 -34.60
CA ALA A 489 6.44 -20.24 -36.02
C ALA A 489 7.48 -21.25 -36.55
N ARG A 490 7.20 -21.83 -37.73
CA ARG A 490 8.10 -22.75 -38.44
C ARG A 490 8.20 -22.31 -39.90
N ALA A 491 9.38 -22.41 -40.50
CA ALA A 491 9.56 -22.14 -41.93
C ALA A 491 8.79 -23.18 -42.77
N LYS A 492 7.99 -22.72 -43.75
CA LYS A 492 7.05 -23.54 -44.53
C LYS A 492 7.68 -24.57 -45.49
N HIS A 493 9.02 -24.68 -45.55
CA HIS A 493 9.72 -25.52 -46.56
C HIS A 493 10.65 -26.63 -46.02
N SER A 494 10.62 -26.96 -44.73
CA SER A 494 11.37 -28.12 -44.22
C SER A 494 10.60 -29.44 -44.43
N TYR A 495 10.67 -30.01 -45.64
CA TYR A 495 10.04 -31.29 -46.00
C TYR A 495 10.73 -32.55 -45.43
N ARG A 496 11.66 -32.43 -44.47
CA ARG A 496 12.25 -33.58 -43.73
C ARG A 496 11.77 -33.63 -42.28
N ARG A 497 11.43 -34.83 -41.83
CA ARG A 497 10.73 -35.25 -40.59
C ARG A 497 11.45 -34.92 -39.25
N THR A 498 12.24 -33.87 -39.12
CA THR A 498 12.96 -33.55 -37.87
C THR A 498 12.26 -32.43 -37.08
N GLY A 499 11.34 -32.85 -36.21
CA GLY A 499 10.48 -32.01 -35.35
C GLY A 499 11.24 -31.07 -34.42
N GLY A 500 10.75 -29.83 -34.30
CA GLY A 500 11.18 -28.86 -33.28
C GLY A 500 9.99 -27.97 -32.94
N THR A 501 9.94 -27.49 -31.71
CA THR A 501 8.76 -26.85 -31.07
C THR A 501 8.48 -25.45 -31.61
N GLY A 502 9.49 -24.80 -32.21
CA GLY A 502 9.43 -23.39 -32.62
C GLY A 502 9.51 -22.41 -31.43
N LEU A 503 9.76 -22.89 -30.21
CA LEU A 503 9.83 -22.07 -29.00
C LEU A 503 11.27 -21.68 -28.61
N GLY A 504 12.27 -22.47 -29.00
CA GLY A 504 13.67 -22.26 -28.56
C GLY A 504 14.22 -20.86 -28.84
N LEU A 505 13.99 -20.29 -30.02
CA LEU A 505 14.44 -18.93 -30.35
C LEU A 505 13.64 -17.83 -29.63
N VAL A 506 12.36 -18.09 -29.32
CA VAL A 506 11.52 -17.17 -28.53
C VAL A 506 12.01 -17.12 -27.08
N ILE A 507 12.36 -18.28 -26.51
CA ILE A 507 12.96 -18.41 -25.17
C ILE A 507 14.32 -17.72 -25.16
N CYS A 508 15.18 -17.97 -26.15
CA CYS A 508 16.48 -17.29 -26.25
C CYS A 508 16.35 -15.77 -26.26
N ARG A 509 15.44 -15.21 -27.08
CA ARG A 509 15.23 -13.76 -27.15
C ARG A 509 14.70 -13.17 -25.84
N ARG A 510 13.84 -13.89 -25.13
CA ARG A 510 13.32 -13.44 -23.82
C ARG A 510 14.39 -13.52 -22.73
N LEU A 511 15.17 -14.60 -22.67
CA LEU A 511 16.28 -14.75 -21.72
C LEU A 511 17.37 -13.69 -21.94
N VAL A 512 17.77 -13.46 -23.19
CA VAL A 512 18.74 -12.41 -23.53
C VAL A 512 18.22 -11.02 -23.14
N LYS A 513 16.94 -10.73 -23.38
CA LYS A 513 16.32 -9.48 -22.90
C LYS A 513 16.29 -9.36 -21.38
N LEU A 514 16.03 -10.46 -20.65
CA LEU A 514 16.07 -10.48 -19.19
C LEU A 514 17.47 -10.20 -18.67
N MET A 515 18.50 -10.74 -19.33
CA MET A 515 19.91 -10.42 -19.10
C MET A 515 20.34 -9.06 -19.68
N HIS A 516 19.39 -8.17 -19.99
CA HIS A 516 19.62 -6.82 -20.52
C HIS A 516 20.40 -6.75 -21.85
N GLY A 517 20.45 -7.85 -22.60
CA GLY A 517 21.15 -7.93 -23.87
C GLY A 517 20.27 -7.90 -25.11
N GLU A 518 20.91 -8.08 -26.26
CA GLU A 518 20.29 -8.14 -27.57
C GLU A 518 20.66 -9.44 -28.31
N LEU A 519 19.68 -10.01 -29.02
CA LEU A 519 19.88 -11.16 -29.90
C LEU A 519 19.51 -10.76 -31.32
N THR A 520 20.49 -10.81 -32.23
CA THR A 520 20.32 -10.53 -33.66
C THR A 520 20.55 -11.78 -34.49
N LEU A 521 19.88 -11.87 -35.64
CA LEU A 521 20.02 -12.99 -36.56
C LEU A 521 20.17 -12.44 -37.97
N SER A 522 21.22 -12.89 -38.65
CA SER A 522 21.49 -12.61 -40.06
C SER A 522 21.63 -13.94 -40.79
N SER A 523 20.85 -14.15 -41.83
CA SER A 523 20.88 -15.40 -42.59
C SER A 523 20.73 -15.13 -44.08
N THR A 524 21.35 -15.97 -44.90
CA THR A 524 21.27 -15.88 -46.35
C THR A 524 21.04 -17.27 -46.91
N LEU A 525 19.94 -17.42 -47.67
CA LEU A 525 19.51 -18.71 -48.20
C LEU A 525 20.64 -19.35 -49.04
N GLY A 526 20.99 -20.58 -48.70
CA GLY A 526 22.03 -21.38 -49.36
C GLY A 526 23.47 -21.11 -48.90
N THR A 527 23.69 -20.22 -47.94
CA THR A 527 25.04 -19.88 -47.45
C THR A 527 25.24 -20.10 -45.95
N GLY A 528 24.19 -20.01 -45.14
CA GLY A 528 24.26 -20.24 -43.70
C GLY A 528 23.44 -19.27 -42.87
N THR A 529 23.52 -19.42 -41.55
CA THR A 529 22.94 -18.50 -40.57
C THR A 529 23.97 -18.08 -39.53
N GLN A 530 23.90 -16.81 -39.14
CA GLN A 530 24.67 -16.23 -38.06
C GLN A 530 23.72 -15.65 -37.03
N VAL A 531 23.87 -16.06 -35.77
CA VAL A 531 23.12 -15.54 -34.64
C VAL A 531 24.10 -14.91 -33.66
N GLU A 532 23.85 -13.66 -33.26
CA GLU A 532 24.67 -12.93 -32.30
C GLU A 532 23.88 -12.68 -31.03
N VAL A 533 24.53 -12.91 -29.90
CA VAL A 533 24.03 -12.61 -28.56
C VAL A 533 24.99 -11.63 -27.92
N MET A 534 24.50 -10.43 -27.63
CA MET A 534 25.26 -9.35 -27.01
C MET A 534 24.72 -9.09 -25.62
N LEU A 535 25.54 -9.25 -24.57
CA LEU A 535 25.14 -9.11 -23.18
C LEU A 535 25.97 -8.02 -22.49
N PRO A 536 25.36 -7.06 -21.77
CA PRO A 536 26.11 -6.18 -20.89
C PRO A 536 26.66 -7.01 -19.73
N VAL A 537 27.97 -6.92 -19.49
CA VAL A 537 28.67 -7.69 -18.46
C VAL A 537 29.59 -6.80 -17.64
N GLU A 538 29.70 -7.16 -16.37
CA GLU A 538 30.68 -6.61 -15.44
C GLU A 538 31.67 -7.70 -15.06
N TRP A 539 32.90 -7.32 -14.73
CA TRP A 539 33.83 -8.26 -14.13
C TRP A 539 33.25 -8.75 -12.81
N ALA A 540 33.35 -10.05 -12.55
CA ALA A 540 33.21 -10.53 -11.20
C ALA A 540 34.24 -9.76 -10.34
N PRO A 541 33.86 -9.25 -9.16
CA PRO A 541 34.81 -8.57 -8.29
C PRO A 541 36.01 -9.51 -8.07
N LEU A 542 37.21 -9.03 -8.43
CA LEU A 542 38.44 -9.72 -8.07
C LEU A 542 38.46 -9.78 -6.54
N PHE A 543 38.18 -10.95 -5.98
CA PHE A 543 38.66 -11.25 -4.65
C PHE A 543 40.18 -11.34 -4.77
N ASP A 544 40.86 -10.26 -4.40
CA ASP A 544 42.28 -10.31 -4.12
C ASP A 544 42.52 -11.47 -3.18
N SER A 545 43.17 -12.50 -3.70
CA SER A 545 43.72 -13.61 -2.91
C SER A 545 44.94 -13.15 -2.10
N LEU A 546 45.15 -11.84 -1.97
CA LEU A 546 46.32 -11.20 -1.37
C LEU A 546 45.94 -9.87 -0.73
N GLU A 547 45.06 -9.89 0.28
CA GLU A 547 45.12 -9.02 1.48
C GLU A 547 43.85 -9.22 2.29
N GLN A 548 43.96 -10.06 3.33
CA GLN A 548 43.07 -9.95 4.48
C GLN A 548 43.28 -8.55 5.09
N PRO A 549 42.24 -7.71 5.21
CA PRO A 549 42.32 -6.51 6.02
C PRO A 549 42.41 -6.95 7.48
N SER A 550 43.61 -6.82 8.03
CA SER A 550 43.86 -6.86 9.47
C SER A 550 43.26 -5.59 10.08
N ALA A 551 41.99 -5.69 10.50
CA ALA A 551 41.36 -4.78 11.44
C ALA A 551 41.19 -5.49 12.80
N PRO A 552 41.23 -4.75 13.92
CA PRO A 552 41.89 -5.15 15.15
C PRO A 552 41.09 -6.16 15.97
N PHE A 553 41.81 -7.10 16.60
CA PHE A 553 41.43 -7.95 17.73
C PHE A 553 40.00 -7.72 18.26
N ALA A 554 39.06 -8.43 17.65
CA ALA A 554 37.81 -8.86 18.28
C ALA A 554 37.71 -10.37 18.07
N GLU A 555 37.36 -11.09 19.12
CA GLU A 555 37.42 -12.55 19.25
C GLU A 555 36.74 -13.31 18.09
N PRO A 556 37.22 -14.52 17.75
CA PRO A 556 36.83 -15.22 16.52
C PRO A 556 35.38 -15.69 16.56
N VAL A 557 34.56 -15.22 15.61
CA VAL A 557 33.35 -15.91 15.18
C VAL A 557 33.73 -16.73 13.94
N GLN A 558 33.53 -18.04 14.04
CA GLN A 558 33.98 -19.09 13.14
C GLN A 558 33.33 -18.97 11.75
N GLY A 559 34.13 -19.04 10.68
CA GLY A 559 33.62 -19.38 9.34
C GLY A 559 33.35 -20.89 9.23
N PRO A 560 32.72 -21.36 8.12
CA PRO A 560 32.35 -22.76 7.95
C PRO A 560 33.52 -23.70 8.17
N VAL A 561 33.44 -24.49 9.22
CA VAL A 561 34.40 -25.55 9.52
C VAL A 561 34.12 -26.69 8.54
N ALA A 562 35.15 -27.22 7.88
CA ALA A 562 35.04 -28.51 7.20
C ALA A 562 34.65 -29.55 8.25
N SER A 563 33.38 -29.97 8.24
CA SER A 563 32.80 -30.82 9.28
C SER A 563 32.63 -32.24 8.74
N ASN A 564 33.33 -33.18 9.39
CA ASN A 564 32.89 -34.57 9.44
C ASN A 564 32.23 -34.75 10.82
N GLY A 565 31.02 -35.30 10.86
CA GLY A 565 30.34 -35.69 12.10
C GLY A 565 29.24 -34.75 12.60
N LEU A 566 28.55 -34.01 11.72
CA LEU A 566 27.31 -33.31 12.12
C LEU A 566 26.30 -34.31 12.66
N ARG A 567 25.71 -34.02 13.82
CA ARG A 567 24.70 -34.88 14.45
C ARG A 567 23.30 -34.46 14.00
N ALA A 568 22.70 -35.27 13.14
CA ALA A 568 21.35 -35.10 12.66
C ALA A 568 20.37 -35.97 13.46
N LEU A 569 19.32 -35.36 14.02
CA LEU A 569 18.15 -36.09 14.51
C LEU A 569 17.20 -36.32 13.34
N VAL A 570 16.87 -37.57 13.06
CA VAL A 570 15.90 -37.95 12.05
C VAL A 570 14.63 -38.46 12.73
N VAL A 571 13.51 -37.79 12.51
CA VAL A 571 12.19 -38.23 12.99
C VAL A 571 11.40 -38.79 11.82
N GLU A 572 11.36 -40.10 11.69
CA GLU A 572 10.75 -40.80 10.55
C GLU A 572 10.19 -42.14 11.03
N SER A 573 8.94 -42.44 10.66
CA SER A 573 8.25 -43.67 11.08
C SER A 573 8.36 -44.81 10.06
N THR A 574 8.65 -44.47 8.80
CA THR A 574 8.74 -45.44 7.71
C THR A 574 10.15 -46.01 7.62
N VAL A 575 10.33 -47.28 8.02
CA VAL A 575 11.61 -48.00 8.08
C VAL A 575 12.48 -47.79 6.84
N ILE A 576 11.87 -47.79 5.67
CA ILE A 576 12.61 -47.64 4.41
C ILE A 576 13.16 -46.22 4.21
N ASN A 577 12.39 -45.18 4.58
CA ASN A 577 12.87 -43.81 4.56
C ASN A 577 13.99 -43.59 5.59
N GLN A 578 13.91 -44.26 6.74
CA GLN A 578 14.97 -44.24 7.76
C GLN A 578 16.29 -44.74 7.16
N HIS A 579 16.27 -45.87 6.46
CA HIS A 579 17.47 -46.44 5.81
C HIS A 579 18.00 -45.55 4.67
N LEU A 580 17.12 -44.93 3.89
CA LEU A 580 17.54 -44.01 2.81
C LEU A 580 18.21 -42.76 3.38
N LEU A 581 17.63 -42.17 4.42
CA LEU A 581 18.19 -41.03 5.13
C LEU A 581 19.52 -41.38 5.81
N GLU A 582 19.61 -42.57 6.40
CA GLU A 582 20.84 -43.09 6.96
C GLU A 582 21.95 -43.19 5.90
N GLU A 583 21.66 -43.80 4.74
CA GLU A 583 22.62 -43.93 3.64
C GLU A 583 23.09 -42.57 3.11
N HIS A 584 22.16 -41.63 2.92
CA HIS A 584 22.49 -40.29 2.44
C HIS A 584 23.30 -39.48 3.45
N LEU A 585 22.91 -39.50 4.73
CA LEU A 585 23.63 -38.77 5.79
C LEU A 585 25.01 -39.37 6.06
N GLN A 586 25.14 -40.69 6.11
CA GLN A 586 26.43 -41.37 6.24
C GLN A 586 27.35 -41.06 5.04
N GLY A 587 26.81 -41.05 3.82
CA GLY A 587 27.56 -40.67 2.61
C GLY A 587 28.05 -39.22 2.61
N LEU A 588 27.36 -38.34 3.35
CA LEU A 588 27.73 -36.94 3.58
C LEU A 588 28.61 -36.74 4.83
N GLY A 589 28.95 -37.82 5.55
CA GLY A 589 29.78 -37.74 6.76
C GLY A 589 29.03 -37.24 8.01
N CYS A 590 27.70 -37.26 8.01
CA CYS A 590 26.86 -36.91 9.16
C CYS A 590 26.55 -38.14 10.03
N GLU A 591 26.47 -37.95 11.34
CA GLU A 591 25.98 -38.94 12.29
C GLU A 591 24.46 -38.82 12.44
N MET A 592 23.74 -39.93 12.27
CA MET A 592 22.29 -39.95 12.38
C MET A 592 21.85 -40.57 13.72
N LEU A 593 20.94 -39.89 14.44
CA LEU A 593 20.12 -40.52 15.47
C LEU A 593 18.67 -40.59 14.99
N LEU A 594 18.08 -41.78 15.06
CA LEU A 594 16.72 -42.03 14.63
C LEU A 594 15.71 -41.94 15.80
N ALA A 595 14.62 -41.23 15.56
CA ALA A 595 13.37 -41.30 16.31
C ALA A 595 12.27 -41.88 15.41
N ALA A 596 11.61 -42.95 15.86
CA ALA A 596 10.55 -43.61 15.11
C ALA A 596 9.20 -42.88 15.20
N ASP A 597 9.03 -42.00 16.17
CA ASP A 597 7.80 -41.23 16.41
C ASP A 597 8.10 -39.88 17.08
N ALA A 598 7.06 -39.04 17.20
CA ALA A 598 7.16 -37.70 17.76
C ALA A 598 7.60 -37.69 19.23
N VAL A 599 7.13 -38.66 20.03
CA VAL A 599 7.44 -38.77 21.46
C VAL A 599 8.93 -39.05 21.66
N GLN A 600 9.48 -40.00 20.89
CA GLN A 600 10.89 -40.32 20.89
C GLN A 600 11.71 -39.13 20.36
N GLY A 601 11.23 -38.45 19.33
CA GLY A 601 11.84 -37.24 18.78
C GLY A 601 12.01 -36.16 19.85
N LEU A 602 10.94 -35.84 20.57
CA LEU A 602 10.95 -34.87 21.67
C LEU A 602 11.86 -35.30 22.82
N ALA A 603 11.82 -36.58 23.21
CA ALA A 603 12.69 -37.09 24.27
C ALA A 603 14.18 -36.97 23.91
N LEU A 604 14.55 -37.34 22.67
CA LEU A 604 15.92 -37.24 22.18
C LEU A 604 16.37 -35.78 22.04
N PHE A 605 15.54 -34.92 21.44
CA PHE A 605 15.83 -33.49 21.29
C PHE A 605 15.98 -32.80 22.66
N SER A 606 15.16 -33.20 23.65
CA SER A 606 15.29 -32.73 25.04
C SER A 606 16.59 -33.19 25.70
N ALA A 607 17.03 -34.41 25.44
CA ALA A 607 18.18 -35.01 26.12
C ALA A 607 19.54 -34.63 25.49
N GLN A 608 19.60 -34.40 24.18
CA GLN A 608 20.85 -34.22 23.43
C GLN A 608 20.78 -33.02 22.49
N LYS A 609 21.93 -32.43 22.17
CA LYS A 609 22.05 -31.36 21.18
C LYS A 609 22.33 -31.95 19.81
N PHE A 610 21.65 -31.42 18.80
CA PHE A 610 21.79 -31.78 17.40
C PHE A 610 22.18 -30.54 16.59
N ASP A 611 22.83 -30.76 15.47
CA ASP A 611 23.22 -29.72 14.52
C ASP A 611 22.16 -29.56 13.42
N LEU A 612 21.31 -30.58 13.22
CA LEU A 612 20.22 -30.61 12.26
C LEU A 612 19.09 -31.51 12.75
N VAL A 613 17.85 -31.16 12.44
CA VAL A 613 16.70 -32.06 12.51
C VAL A 613 16.14 -32.29 11.10
N LEU A 614 15.97 -33.54 10.70
CA LEU A 614 15.17 -33.94 9.54
C LEU A 614 13.90 -34.61 10.06
N MET A 615 12.75 -34.07 9.70
CA MET A 615 11.49 -34.52 10.29
C MET A 615 10.44 -34.75 9.23
N ASN A 616 9.88 -35.96 9.23
CA ASN A 616 8.72 -36.26 8.42
C ASN A 616 7.51 -35.44 8.91
N CYS A 617 6.78 -34.80 7.99
CA CYS A 617 5.56 -34.06 8.33
C CYS A 617 4.40 -35.00 8.76
N ASP A 618 4.38 -36.23 8.24
CA ASP A 618 3.30 -37.20 8.42
C ASP A 618 3.71 -38.28 9.44
N LEU A 619 3.86 -37.88 10.71
CA LEU A 619 4.18 -38.81 11.81
C LEU A 619 2.91 -39.48 12.39
N PRO A 620 3.01 -40.72 12.88
CA PRO A 620 1.90 -41.40 13.52
C PRO A 620 1.59 -40.80 14.90
N GLY A 621 0.34 -40.36 15.11
CA GLY A 621 -0.19 -39.87 16.39
C GLY A 621 -0.17 -38.35 16.55
N GLU A 622 0.94 -37.69 16.22
CA GLU A 622 1.10 -36.23 16.24
C GLU A 622 1.69 -35.76 14.91
N ASP A 623 1.24 -34.60 14.40
CA ASP A 623 1.76 -34.06 13.14
C ASP A 623 3.15 -33.41 13.32
N GLY A 624 4.01 -33.51 12.30
CA GLY A 624 5.37 -32.97 12.38
C GLY A 624 5.42 -31.44 12.57
N TYR A 625 4.33 -30.74 12.23
CA TYR A 625 4.17 -29.31 12.48
C TYR A 625 4.11 -28.99 13.97
N SER A 626 3.30 -29.73 14.73
CA SER A 626 3.18 -29.54 16.18
C SER A 626 4.51 -29.83 16.86
N LEU A 627 5.20 -30.90 16.44
CA LEU A 627 6.52 -31.25 16.99
C LEU A 627 7.59 -30.18 16.73
N ALA A 628 7.60 -29.55 15.54
CA ALA A 628 8.48 -28.40 15.27
C ALA A 628 8.22 -27.25 16.26
N GLY A 629 6.93 -26.93 16.49
CA GLY A 629 6.53 -25.91 17.45
C GLY A 629 7.03 -26.21 18.87
N GLU A 630 6.97 -27.48 19.28
CA GLU A 630 7.49 -27.93 20.57
C GLU A 630 9.02 -27.84 20.67
N PHE A 631 9.75 -28.18 19.60
CA PHE A 631 11.21 -28.01 19.55
C PHE A 631 11.59 -26.55 19.73
N ARG A 632 10.91 -25.63 19.03
CA ARG A 632 11.14 -24.18 19.17
C ARG A 632 10.81 -23.65 20.56
N GLU A 633 9.74 -24.15 21.18
CA GLU A 633 9.40 -23.77 22.55
C GLU A 633 10.43 -24.28 23.56
N LEU A 634 10.96 -25.49 23.36
CA LEU A 634 12.01 -26.06 24.18
C LEU A 634 13.32 -25.30 24.04
N GLU A 635 13.71 -24.91 22.82
CA GLU A 635 14.85 -24.04 22.55
C GLU A 635 14.74 -22.71 23.33
N ARG A 636 13.56 -22.06 23.27
CA ARG A 636 13.29 -20.81 24.00
C ARG A 636 13.35 -20.99 25.50
N ARG A 637 12.67 -22.01 26.04
CA ARG A 637 12.59 -22.26 27.50
C ARG A 637 13.94 -22.61 28.10
N GLN A 638 14.76 -23.37 27.37
CA GLN A 638 16.06 -23.85 27.83
C GLN A 638 17.24 -22.99 27.34
N GLN A 639 16.97 -21.89 26.63
CA GLN A 639 17.97 -21.01 26.01
C GLN A 639 19.02 -21.77 25.20
N ARG A 640 18.56 -22.73 24.39
CA ARG A 640 19.45 -23.55 23.55
C ARG A 640 19.84 -22.78 22.28
N PRO A 641 21.02 -23.07 21.71
CA PRO A 641 21.36 -22.59 20.38
C PRO A 641 20.35 -23.09 19.36
N TYR A 642 20.13 -22.28 18.32
CA TYR A 642 19.21 -22.58 17.23
C TYR A 642 19.64 -23.86 16.49
N CYS A 643 18.74 -24.83 16.38
CA CYS A 643 18.94 -26.02 15.56
C CYS A 643 18.07 -25.91 14.30
N PRO A 644 18.64 -25.97 13.09
CA PRO A 644 17.85 -26.03 11.86
C PRO A 644 16.90 -27.24 11.84
N ILE A 645 15.65 -27.02 11.43
CA ILE A 645 14.62 -28.06 11.29
C ILE A 645 14.18 -28.12 9.82
N VAL A 646 14.43 -29.24 9.17
CA VAL A 646 14.11 -29.46 7.76
C VAL A 646 12.97 -30.47 7.65
N ALA A 647 11.86 -30.03 7.05
CA ALA A 647 10.71 -30.87 6.78
C ALA A 647 11.03 -31.88 5.67
N VAL A 648 10.64 -33.14 5.83
CA VAL A 648 10.65 -34.17 4.80
C VAL A 648 9.20 -34.50 4.48
N SER A 649 8.77 -34.26 3.24
CA SER A 649 7.33 -34.34 2.89
C SER A 649 7.08 -34.87 1.48
N GLN A 650 6.00 -35.64 1.34
CA GLN A 650 5.41 -36.01 0.04
C GLN A 650 4.48 -34.92 -0.49
N VAL A 651 3.94 -34.08 0.39
CA VAL A 651 3.02 -33.00 0.05
C VAL A 651 3.80 -31.81 -0.51
N THR A 652 3.37 -31.26 -1.64
CA THR A 652 4.01 -30.10 -2.27
C THR A 652 3.00 -28.97 -2.51
N GLY A 653 3.45 -27.71 -2.47
CA GLY A 653 2.60 -26.54 -2.72
C GLY A 653 2.84 -25.39 -1.74
N ASN A 654 2.37 -24.19 -2.10
CA ASN A 654 2.63 -22.98 -1.31
C ASN A 654 1.96 -23.01 0.07
N GLU A 655 0.76 -23.58 0.21
CA GLU A 655 0.07 -23.70 1.50
C GLU A 655 0.82 -24.64 2.45
N HIS A 656 1.40 -25.72 1.92
CA HIS A 656 2.24 -26.63 2.70
C HIS A 656 3.54 -25.96 3.15
N LEU A 657 4.21 -25.22 2.25
CA LEU A 657 5.39 -24.43 2.58
C LEU A 657 5.11 -23.38 3.66
N GLU A 658 4.02 -22.62 3.53
CA GLU A 658 3.57 -21.65 4.54
C GLU A 658 3.36 -22.33 5.89
N ARG A 659 2.67 -23.48 5.92
CA ARG A 659 2.47 -24.26 7.16
C ARG A 659 3.78 -24.74 7.80
N CYS A 660 4.75 -25.19 7.01
CA CYS A 660 6.07 -25.60 7.53
C CYS A 660 6.81 -24.42 8.18
N PHE A 661 6.81 -23.25 7.53
CA PHE A 661 7.47 -22.06 8.05
C PHE A 661 6.75 -21.48 9.28
N ASP A 662 5.42 -21.46 9.29
CA ASP A 662 4.62 -21.01 10.43
C ASP A 662 4.82 -21.91 11.67
N ALA A 663 5.07 -23.21 11.45
CA ALA A 663 5.43 -24.16 12.50
C ALA A 663 6.87 -23.98 13.04
N GLY A 664 7.69 -23.14 12.39
CA GLY A 664 9.07 -22.85 12.78
C GLY A 664 10.12 -23.74 12.13
N MET A 665 9.81 -24.42 11.02
CA MET A 665 10.79 -25.15 10.21
C MET A 665 11.55 -24.19 9.27
N ASP A 666 12.75 -24.58 8.86
CA ASP A 666 13.70 -23.76 8.09
C ASP A 666 13.68 -24.05 6.59
N ALA A 667 13.48 -25.32 6.23
CA ALA A 667 13.42 -25.75 4.84
C ALA A 667 12.48 -26.94 4.67
N VAL A 668 12.13 -27.21 3.42
CA VAL A 668 11.33 -28.38 3.03
C VAL A 668 12.06 -29.15 1.95
N LEU A 669 12.20 -30.46 2.17
CA LEU A 669 12.78 -31.43 1.27
C LEU A 669 11.68 -32.39 0.81
N ASN A 670 11.46 -32.43 -0.51
CA ASN A 670 10.46 -33.32 -1.09
C ASN A 670 11.01 -34.75 -1.15
N THR A 671 10.16 -35.73 -0.84
CA THR A 671 10.44 -37.13 -1.13
C THR A 671 10.03 -37.47 -2.59
N PRO A 672 10.80 -38.28 -3.33
CA PRO A 672 12.02 -38.99 -2.92
C PRO A 672 13.19 -38.03 -2.67
N ILE A 673 13.94 -38.31 -1.62
CA ILE A 673 15.02 -37.45 -1.10
C ILE A 673 16.18 -37.46 -2.09
N ASP A 674 16.49 -36.30 -2.64
CA ASP A 674 17.65 -36.09 -3.52
C ASP A 674 18.89 -35.79 -2.68
N ARG A 675 19.96 -36.57 -2.86
CA ARG A 675 21.19 -36.47 -2.07
C ARG A 675 21.89 -35.11 -2.24
N ASP A 676 21.90 -34.56 -3.44
CA ASP A 676 22.58 -33.30 -3.74
C ASP A 676 21.80 -32.11 -3.14
N LYS A 677 20.47 -32.17 -3.16
CA LYS A 677 19.63 -31.18 -2.47
C LYS A 677 19.76 -31.26 -0.96
N LEU A 678 19.84 -32.47 -0.40
CA LEU A 678 20.08 -32.65 1.03
C LEU A 678 21.44 -32.06 1.42
N ALA A 679 22.49 -32.30 0.63
CA ALA A 679 23.80 -31.71 0.85
C ALA A 679 23.76 -30.17 0.83
N GLN A 680 23.13 -29.56 -0.18
CA GLN A 680 22.98 -28.10 -0.28
C GLN A 680 22.25 -27.49 0.92
N ILE A 681 21.19 -28.16 1.40
CA ILE A 681 20.44 -27.71 2.57
C ILE A 681 21.31 -27.79 3.84
N ILE A 682 22.07 -28.87 4.02
CA ILE A 682 22.95 -29.02 5.17
C ILE A 682 24.05 -27.95 5.15
N GLU A 683 24.71 -27.74 4.00
CA GLU A 683 25.77 -26.73 3.86
C GLU A 683 25.23 -25.32 4.15
N LEU A 684 24.04 -25.00 3.64
CA LEU A 684 23.40 -23.71 3.84
C LEU A 684 23.02 -23.46 5.30
N TRP A 685 22.36 -24.44 5.95
CA TRP A 685 21.74 -24.23 7.26
C TRP A 685 22.64 -24.57 8.45
N CYS A 686 23.61 -25.47 8.25
CA CYS A 686 24.60 -25.79 9.27
C CYS A 686 25.87 -24.95 9.09
N GLU A 687 25.95 -24.10 8.06
CA GLU A 687 27.11 -23.28 7.72
C GLU A 687 28.41 -24.12 7.66
N VAL A 688 28.36 -25.26 6.96
CA VAL A 688 29.52 -26.14 6.76
C VAL A 688 29.79 -26.37 5.27
N THR A 689 30.98 -26.87 4.94
CA THR A 689 31.23 -27.51 3.64
C THR A 689 31.36 -29.01 3.86
N LEU A 690 30.50 -29.80 3.22
CA LEU A 690 30.51 -31.25 3.38
C LEU A 690 31.62 -31.86 2.54
N VAL A 691 32.40 -32.79 3.13
CA VAL A 691 33.42 -33.55 2.41
C VAL A 691 32.88 -34.96 2.19
N PRO A 692 32.70 -35.42 0.94
CA PRO A 692 32.11 -36.74 0.68
C PRO A 692 32.93 -37.87 1.30
N SER A 693 32.27 -38.74 2.06
CA SER A 693 32.85 -39.93 2.67
C SER A 693 33.09 -41.01 1.61
N VAL A 694 34.35 -41.37 1.36
CA VAL A 694 34.71 -42.50 0.49
C VAL A 694 34.73 -43.78 1.34
N GLN A 695 33.56 -44.34 1.64
CA GLN A 695 33.45 -45.71 2.14
C GLN A 695 32.74 -46.62 1.13
N PRO A 696 33.24 -47.86 0.89
CA PRO A 696 32.61 -48.77 -0.06
C PRO A 696 31.28 -49.31 0.47
N LEU A 697 30.21 -49.14 -0.32
CA LEU A 697 28.89 -49.73 -0.08
C LEU A 697 28.96 -51.27 -0.03
N THR A 698 28.63 -51.87 1.11
CA THR A 698 28.46 -53.34 1.25
C THR A 698 27.17 -53.84 0.57
N ALA A 699 27.22 -55.08 0.09
CA ALA A 699 26.43 -55.69 -0.98
C ALA A 699 24.88 -55.82 -0.80
N PRO A 700 24.11 -56.06 -1.90
CA PRO A 700 22.65 -55.91 -1.98
C PRO A 700 21.80 -57.03 -1.37
N VAL A 701 22.39 -58.11 -0.85
CA VAL A 701 21.65 -59.35 -0.56
C VAL A 701 20.83 -59.27 0.74
N HIS A 702 21.25 -58.49 1.74
CA HIS A 702 20.44 -58.23 2.94
C HIS A 702 19.31 -57.20 2.71
N LYS A 703 19.35 -56.43 1.61
CA LYS A 703 18.37 -55.35 1.31
C LYS A 703 16.98 -55.88 0.90
N LEU A 704 16.89 -57.08 0.31
CA LEU A 704 15.61 -57.66 -0.13
C LEU A 704 14.82 -58.31 1.02
N GLU A 705 15.51 -58.94 1.98
CA GLU A 705 14.86 -59.63 3.11
C GLU A 705 14.27 -58.66 4.14
N ALA A 706 15.00 -57.59 4.48
CA ALA A 706 14.50 -56.55 5.38
C ALA A 706 13.29 -55.79 4.80
N GLY A 707 13.32 -55.50 3.49
CA GLY A 707 12.21 -54.89 2.78
C GLY A 707 10.95 -55.76 2.75
N ARG A 708 11.11 -57.07 2.57
CA ARG A 708 10.00 -58.04 2.64
C ARG A 708 9.34 -58.07 4.01
N GLU A 709 10.13 -58.14 5.08
CA GLU A 709 9.55 -58.20 6.43
C GLU A 709 8.84 -56.89 6.82
N ALA A 710 9.37 -55.74 6.41
CA ALA A 710 8.72 -54.44 6.62
C ALA A 710 7.35 -54.36 5.89
N LEU A 711 7.31 -54.81 4.64
CA LEU A 711 6.10 -54.76 3.82
C LEU A 711 5.03 -55.75 4.33
N ARG A 712 5.45 -56.92 4.84
CA ARG A 712 4.58 -57.87 5.55
C ARG A 712 3.94 -57.26 6.79
N LYS A 713 4.70 -56.49 7.56
CA LYS A 713 4.23 -55.82 8.77
C LYS A 713 3.18 -54.76 8.44
N GLU A 714 3.43 -53.92 7.43
CA GLU A 714 2.48 -52.88 7.02
C GLU A 714 1.20 -53.48 6.40
N LEU A 715 1.32 -54.56 5.62
CA LEU A 715 0.17 -55.29 5.09
C LEU A 715 -0.71 -55.87 6.22
N SER A 716 -0.08 -56.45 7.24
CA SER A 716 -0.79 -56.99 8.40
C SER A 716 -1.48 -55.88 9.20
N GLY A 717 -0.81 -54.73 9.39
CA GLY A 717 -1.40 -53.56 10.05
C GLY A 717 -2.60 -52.98 9.30
N LEU A 718 -2.55 -52.95 7.96
CA LEU A 718 -3.69 -52.52 7.15
C LEU A 718 -4.88 -53.48 7.28
N LEU A 719 -4.64 -54.79 7.23
CA LEU A 719 -5.69 -55.80 7.40
C LEU A 719 -6.35 -55.69 8.79
N GLU A 720 -5.55 -55.50 9.84
CA GLU A 720 -6.03 -55.35 11.21
C GLU A 720 -6.84 -54.05 11.39
N ALA A 721 -6.34 -52.92 10.89
CA ALA A 721 -7.02 -51.64 10.96
C ALA A 721 -8.38 -51.65 10.23
N VAL A 722 -8.44 -52.31 9.07
CA VAL A 722 -9.70 -52.49 8.33
C VAL A 722 -10.67 -53.42 9.07
N ALA A 723 -10.17 -54.50 9.69
CA ALA A 723 -11.00 -55.41 10.49
C ALA A 723 -11.60 -54.73 11.72
N LEU A 724 -10.84 -53.84 12.36
CA LEU A 724 -11.29 -53.01 13.49
C LEU A 724 -12.17 -51.82 13.07
N ARG A 725 -12.31 -51.56 11.76
CA ARG A 725 -12.95 -50.37 11.18
C ARG A 725 -12.36 -49.05 11.70
N ASP A 726 -11.08 -49.04 12.03
CA ASP A 726 -10.36 -47.83 12.39
C ASP A 726 -9.87 -47.13 11.11
N ARG A 727 -10.65 -46.16 10.65
CA ARG A 727 -10.38 -45.41 9.42
C ARG A 727 -9.04 -44.68 9.45
N SER A 728 -8.71 -44.08 10.58
CA SER A 728 -7.50 -43.27 10.73
C SER A 728 -6.25 -44.15 10.61
N LEU A 729 -6.28 -45.30 11.29
CA LEU A 729 -5.22 -46.28 11.31
C LEU A 729 -5.10 -47.01 9.96
N ALA A 730 -6.23 -47.26 9.29
CA ALA A 730 -6.26 -47.88 7.97
C ALA A 730 -5.67 -46.96 6.88
N LEU A 731 -5.99 -45.66 6.90
CA LEU A 731 -5.41 -44.69 5.96
C LEU A 731 -3.90 -44.52 6.17
N GLN A 732 -3.44 -44.48 7.43
CA GLN A 732 -2.02 -44.43 7.74
C GLN A 732 -1.29 -45.70 7.29
N ALA A 733 -1.84 -46.88 7.59
CA ALA A 733 -1.25 -48.15 7.19
C ALA A 733 -1.22 -48.30 5.65
N ALA A 734 -2.25 -47.83 4.94
CA ALA A 734 -2.26 -47.78 3.48
C ALA A 734 -1.14 -46.87 2.94
N GLY A 735 -1.03 -45.63 3.42
CA GLY A 735 0.04 -44.73 2.97
C GLY A 735 1.45 -45.29 3.22
N ARG A 736 1.69 -45.91 4.39
CA ARG A 736 2.98 -46.57 4.69
C ARG A 736 3.27 -47.75 3.78
N LEU A 737 2.25 -48.61 3.53
CA LEU A 737 2.39 -49.75 2.63
C LEU A 737 2.65 -49.33 1.18
N HIS A 738 1.96 -48.27 0.73
CA HIS A 738 2.16 -47.68 -0.59
C HIS A 738 3.59 -47.14 -0.76
N GLY A 739 4.07 -46.35 0.20
CA GLY A 739 5.44 -45.83 0.22
C GLY A 739 6.49 -46.94 0.25
N ALA A 740 6.28 -47.96 1.10
CA ALA A 740 7.18 -49.10 1.20
C ALA A 740 7.28 -49.89 -0.11
N ALA A 741 6.15 -50.08 -0.81
CA ALA A 741 6.10 -50.78 -2.08
C ALA A 741 6.81 -50.01 -3.21
N LEU A 742 6.68 -48.68 -3.25
CA LEU A 742 7.36 -47.86 -4.25
C LEU A 742 8.89 -47.89 -4.11
N VAL A 743 9.41 -47.85 -2.89
CA VAL A 743 10.86 -47.83 -2.67
C VAL A 743 11.52 -49.18 -2.96
N ILE A 744 10.82 -50.30 -2.71
CA ILE A 744 11.31 -51.64 -3.05
C ILE A 744 11.14 -51.94 -4.56
N GLY A 745 10.40 -51.09 -5.29
CA GLY A 745 10.12 -51.27 -6.71
C GLY A 745 8.98 -52.26 -7.00
N TRP A 746 8.13 -52.54 -6.01
CA TRP A 746 6.99 -53.45 -6.12
C TRP A 746 5.72 -52.69 -6.50
N THR A 747 5.73 -52.19 -7.73
CA THR A 747 4.68 -51.32 -8.29
C THR A 747 3.30 -51.96 -8.26
N GLY A 748 3.19 -53.28 -8.40
CA GLY A 748 1.91 -53.99 -8.30
C GLY A 748 1.20 -53.80 -6.95
N ILE A 749 1.94 -53.87 -5.84
CA ILE A 749 1.37 -53.62 -4.51
C ILE A 749 1.08 -52.13 -4.33
N ALA A 750 1.98 -51.25 -4.77
CA ALA A 750 1.76 -49.80 -4.66
C ALA A 750 0.45 -49.36 -5.34
N THR A 751 0.21 -49.82 -6.57
CA THR A 751 -1.02 -49.54 -7.33
C THR A 751 -2.25 -50.13 -6.65
N ALA A 752 -2.16 -51.35 -6.10
CA ALA A 752 -3.28 -51.96 -5.39
C ALA A 752 -3.66 -51.14 -4.14
N VAL A 753 -2.70 -50.58 -3.41
CA VAL A 753 -2.97 -49.70 -2.27
C VAL A 753 -3.63 -48.39 -2.69
N GLU A 754 -3.20 -47.77 -3.78
CA GLU A 754 -3.81 -46.53 -4.31
C GLU A 754 -5.30 -46.70 -4.61
N THR A 755 -5.72 -47.89 -5.05
CA THR A 755 -7.14 -48.16 -5.31
C THR A 755 -7.99 -48.31 -4.04
N ILE A 756 -7.35 -48.64 -2.90
CA ILE A 756 -8.00 -48.79 -1.60
C ILE A 756 -8.17 -47.47 -0.87
N GLU A 757 -7.21 -46.54 -0.99
CA GLU A 757 -7.21 -45.29 -0.23
C GLU A 757 -8.51 -44.46 -0.41
N PRO A 758 -9.07 -44.26 -1.62
CA PRO A 758 -10.32 -43.51 -1.79
C PRO A 758 -11.50 -44.16 -1.06
N LEU A 759 -11.54 -45.50 -0.99
CA LEU A 759 -12.59 -46.24 -0.31
C LEU A 759 -12.47 -46.11 1.22
N LEU A 760 -11.25 -46.00 1.74
CA LEU A 760 -10.99 -45.72 3.15
C LEU A 760 -11.26 -44.23 3.49
N ARG A 761 -11.22 -43.32 2.50
CA ARG A 761 -11.52 -41.89 2.69
C ARG A 761 -13.02 -41.54 2.63
N ASP A 762 -13.91 -42.45 2.26
CA ASP A 762 -15.35 -42.17 2.28
C ASP A 762 -15.87 -42.12 3.73
N GLU A 763 -16.39 -40.96 4.17
CA GLU A 763 -16.84 -40.74 5.55
C GLU A 763 -18.25 -41.31 5.82
N MET A 764 -19.05 -41.50 4.77
CA MET A 764 -20.49 -41.73 4.86
C MET A 764 -20.86 -43.20 4.69
N ASN A 765 -20.12 -43.92 3.85
CA ASN A 765 -20.29 -45.35 3.63
C ASN A 765 -18.93 -46.02 3.84
N TRP A 766 -18.84 -47.00 4.73
CA TRP A 766 -17.68 -47.92 4.80
C TRP A 766 -17.99 -49.13 3.90
N PRO A 767 -17.62 -49.12 2.59
CA PRO A 767 -18.06 -50.14 1.65
C PRO A 767 -17.28 -51.45 1.87
N ALA A 768 -17.67 -52.19 2.90
CA ALA A 768 -16.95 -53.37 3.38
C ALA A 768 -16.68 -54.43 2.30
N GLU A 769 -17.63 -54.66 1.38
CA GLU A 769 -17.45 -55.60 0.27
C GLU A 769 -16.42 -55.11 -0.76
N ALA A 770 -16.43 -53.82 -1.08
CA ALA A 770 -15.46 -53.24 -2.02
C ALA A 770 -14.05 -53.22 -1.40
N ILE A 771 -13.93 -52.84 -0.13
CA ILE A 771 -12.66 -52.85 0.61
C ILE A 771 -12.11 -54.27 0.71
N ALA A 772 -12.95 -55.26 1.04
CA ALA A 772 -12.55 -56.67 1.10
C ALA A 772 -12.09 -57.20 -0.28
N GLY A 773 -12.76 -56.81 -1.36
CA GLY A 773 -12.36 -57.20 -2.72
C GLY A 773 -10.97 -56.71 -3.10
N HIS A 774 -10.65 -55.44 -2.79
CA HIS A 774 -9.32 -54.91 -3.07
C HIS A 774 -8.25 -55.45 -2.12
N LEU A 775 -8.58 -55.73 -0.86
CA LEU A 775 -7.64 -56.37 0.07
C LEU A 775 -7.30 -57.80 -0.38
N SER A 776 -8.26 -58.53 -0.96
CA SER A 776 -8.01 -59.86 -1.54
C SER A 776 -6.97 -59.80 -2.66
N ILE A 777 -7.10 -58.83 -3.58
CA ILE A 777 -6.13 -58.61 -4.66
C ILE A 777 -4.74 -58.29 -4.09
N LEU A 778 -4.69 -57.49 -3.02
CA LEU A 778 -3.46 -57.08 -2.37
C LEU A 778 -2.74 -58.27 -1.69
N VAL A 779 -3.51 -59.18 -1.09
CA VAL A 779 -2.98 -60.43 -0.50
C VAL A 779 -2.55 -61.43 -1.58
N GLU A 780 -3.26 -61.51 -2.72
CA GLU A 780 -2.86 -62.34 -3.87
C GLU A 780 -1.54 -61.85 -4.47
N LEU A 781 -1.40 -60.55 -4.70
CA LEU A 781 -0.15 -59.95 -5.18
C LEU A 781 1.01 -60.20 -4.22
N TRP A 782 0.76 -60.20 -2.91
CA TRP A 782 1.75 -60.57 -1.90
C TRP A 782 2.10 -62.07 -1.93
N ALA A 783 1.13 -62.95 -2.17
CA ALA A 783 1.34 -64.39 -2.25
C ALA A 783 2.19 -64.77 -3.49
N ASP A 784 1.97 -64.10 -4.62
CA ASP A 784 2.74 -64.30 -5.86
C ASP A 784 4.21 -63.87 -5.74
N LEU A 785 4.54 -62.99 -4.79
CA LEU A 785 5.92 -62.55 -4.51
C LEU A 785 6.73 -63.56 -3.65
N ASN A 786 6.07 -64.58 -3.09
CA ASN A 786 6.68 -65.63 -2.26
C ASN A 786 6.94 -66.95 -3.01
N TYR A 787 6.66 -67.03 -4.32
CA TYR A 787 6.92 -68.20 -5.17
C TYR A 787 8.03 -67.99 -6.20
#